data_AF-A0A3P1VV82-F1
#
_entry.id   AF-A0A3P1VV82-F1
#
_cell.length_a   1.000
_cell.length_b   1.000
_cell.length_c   1.000
_cell.angle_alpha   90.00
_cell.angle_beta   90.00
_cell.angle_gamma   90.00
#
_symmetry.space_group_name_H-M   'P 1'
#
loop_
_entity.id
_entity.type
_entity.pdbx_description
1 polymer ?
#
loop_
_entity_poly.entity_id
_entity_poly.type
_entity_poly.pdbx_seq_one_letter_code
_entity_poly.pdbx_strand_id
1 'polypeptide(L)'
;MENFIKTYKELCEKYNDESLEINAKDIFELQDWIIRFKNISKKDYLEYFNYNLDNFLENYQEEVEKKDILLHLLETVKNSIFYIMNNMRTKIIREDIMLPASKVKEINSKGIMWLSRKPGDTIRKKLASARNMLSIKRRLSIDTGENRLFVEFLKQIKYYLELRLDNLPKDLTEKLFIELYTIIDTFLKNDELEEVKRWTNLPPNNTLLSDQNYRRVWNAWNDLRDLDTDIEKYSDKTELNKRIGIVNNLKKILKARGNNYIFPQLPFNVIIKDYKIEEYKPIIAISPENKLVNLANIKNTKLKEKYNRKEKEVLINEKIISTDLFRIKPICVNENDEILNFSNKILFQQFSENNFVSCEKSEAIFFNEDIETFSFSKTLNNKNEEKLRRVMKIVERNIKTNILNTAFPDVLDPFQVSTLSKKLRLSYKKVRILPRSIASVYTLDDNAIFKNKYKNNENILIFDIVNKKITFTLLRGKEEDNHSNFVWERYWTNKKEIESSFFEKLEEILNVNSSELEELYSLNEIEDLINGFEKFKLVLNDKILEFNSKIVKLIKDNRIDISEIVDEVLTNNQEITKENLHIVTLKNCIKIDESYYKTFNYLKPEDLVKGCSNYHKILNELNKEKNEKVILWRDYLPYLGIKKMYGRFDLIKNQRVQPMYDEKQSIPIEGYITLAKGKDKHKFTLVGEDQNEEIIYEAVVKHKNPLKEDIECKLELSYTYGSDDPYELYFTPVKSKEFARVKVDWEERKEYEYKDLKYPQFPNREDWDSPEIITEIAKEKELFRSITNIMFINTKNIDVVSKSLAFIKLKDDDIRNEVILPYKKFDAGFQLLNNQTNRVFIELNSKNIWRSNFSTLLKSEYITIICRNSRVKNQILEIDNLKGNWKKDKNDLYYTKLSAFIADNKEEVDLFIHQKSFLFWEDCSYSTDQIELELVYKEGKYNCKNIKDRSKIYQHYYAERIVSGINLFYDKYLIALLYKLFRDGRSVHDLRCSEDFRKYFLNVKSTLLDNFEKFENKDYLFFIISLISKDFGTEYYNIAKKFLEKIPENFDITNVGYGLGDFSNSYQKEIYKNIEHSEKINFLQKLEILSKAVWRDRNFILNFDRDKILFYFLKTIQLDKYIIENEEKLEEKNLKKILLFSLEYIYSVFRLREFYNNDEEFLKKLSLNNRDIRELYQILENLIDLKIKLNSKLKFKDINKKGNDNIPDLLYAILVCINGSDEEDIKISEISNDGDENE
;
A
#
# COMPACT_ATOMS: atom_id res chain seq x y z
N MET A 1 56.97 -39.75 -16.30
CA MET A 1 56.09 -40.60 -15.47
C MET A 1 55.90 -39.87 -14.16
N GLU A 2 54.65 -39.86 -13.70
CA GLU A 2 54.06 -39.12 -12.59
C GLU A 2 54.93 -39.03 -11.31
N ASN A 3 55.49 -37.85 -11.02
CA ASN A 3 56.10 -37.50 -9.73
C ASN A 3 55.06 -36.78 -8.84
N PHE A 4 53.89 -37.38 -8.64
CA PHE A 4 52.83 -36.83 -7.77
C PHE A 4 52.52 -37.82 -6.64
N ILE A 5 52.20 -37.28 -5.46
CA ILE A 5 51.85 -38.08 -4.27
C ILE A 5 50.41 -38.56 -4.43
N LYS A 6 50.20 -39.88 -4.47
CA LYS A 6 48.87 -40.48 -4.74
C LYS A 6 48.22 -41.12 -3.52
N THR A 7 48.98 -41.38 -2.47
CA THR A 7 48.48 -42.07 -1.27
C THR A 7 48.94 -41.37 0.00
N TYR A 8 48.22 -41.57 1.10
CA TYR A 8 48.63 -41.05 2.41
C TYR A 8 49.95 -41.64 2.88
N LYS A 9 50.22 -42.89 2.50
CA LYS A 9 51.49 -43.54 2.75
C LYS A 9 52.63 -42.79 2.07
N GLU A 10 52.51 -42.50 0.77
CA GLU A 10 53.51 -41.73 0.03
C GLU A 10 53.69 -40.31 0.59
N LEU A 11 52.60 -39.69 1.05
CA LEU A 11 52.62 -38.36 1.68
C LEU A 11 53.48 -38.36 2.97
N CYS A 12 53.40 -39.42 3.78
CA CYS A 12 54.20 -39.56 4.99
C CYS A 12 55.66 -39.95 4.70
N GLU A 13 55.88 -40.95 3.84
CA GLU A 13 57.23 -41.47 3.54
C GLU A 13 58.11 -40.43 2.83
N LYS A 14 57.52 -39.59 1.95
CA LYS A 14 58.25 -38.58 1.18
C LYS A 14 58.29 -37.20 1.87
N TYR A 15 57.99 -37.11 3.16
CA TYR A 15 57.96 -35.84 3.91
C TYR A 15 59.28 -35.05 3.83
N ASN A 16 60.42 -35.74 3.85
CA ASN A 16 61.76 -35.15 3.78
C ASN A 16 62.36 -35.14 2.36
N ASP A 17 61.61 -35.55 1.34
CA ASP A 17 62.08 -35.60 -0.04
C ASP A 17 61.90 -34.24 -0.73
N GLU A 18 63.00 -33.49 -0.89
CA GLU A 18 63.04 -32.17 -1.52
C GLU A 18 63.27 -32.24 -3.04
N SER A 19 63.40 -33.45 -3.61
CA SER A 19 63.64 -33.65 -5.05
C SER A 19 62.37 -33.57 -5.93
N LEU A 20 61.20 -33.50 -5.29
CA LEU A 20 59.90 -33.38 -5.94
C LEU A 20 59.57 -31.92 -6.25
N GLU A 21 58.99 -31.68 -7.43
CA GLU A 21 58.51 -30.35 -7.87
C GLU A 21 57.39 -29.79 -6.97
N ILE A 22 56.65 -30.70 -6.32
CA ILE A 22 55.67 -30.43 -5.26
C ILE A 22 56.04 -31.37 -4.11
N ASN A 23 56.47 -30.80 -2.98
CA ASN A 23 56.90 -31.62 -1.84
C ASN A 23 55.71 -31.93 -0.91
N ALA A 24 55.83 -33.00 -0.13
CA ALA A 24 54.83 -33.38 0.86
C ALA A 24 54.61 -32.31 1.94
N LYS A 25 55.62 -31.47 2.25
CA LYS A 25 55.53 -30.40 3.25
C LYS A 25 54.50 -29.34 2.84
N ASP A 26 54.40 -28.99 1.55
CA ASP A 26 53.46 -28.02 1.01
C ASP A 26 52.01 -28.53 1.11
N ILE A 27 51.80 -29.82 0.88
CA ILE A 27 50.48 -30.47 1.03
C ILE A 27 50.06 -30.49 2.51
N PHE A 28 50.96 -30.86 3.42
CA PHE A 28 50.69 -30.80 4.86
C PHE A 28 50.39 -29.37 5.33
N GLU A 29 51.12 -28.37 4.82
CA GLU A 29 50.86 -26.98 5.15
C GLU A 29 49.50 -26.51 4.62
N LEU A 30 49.12 -26.88 3.40
CA LEU A 30 47.80 -26.60 2.86
C LEU A 30 46.68 -27.19 3.73
N GLN A 31 46.82 -28.46 4.14
CA GLN A 31 45.82 -29.13 4.96
C GLN A 31 45.67 -28.45 6.33
N ASP A 32 46.79 -28.13 6.97
CA ASP A 32 46.83 -27.46 8.26
C ASP A 32 46.11 -26.12 8.22
N TRP A 33 46.45 -25.24 7.27
CA TRP A 33 45.84 -23.90 7.17
C TRP A 33 44.34 -23.95 6.92
N ILE A 34 43.85 -24.89 6.10
CA ILE A 34 42.42 -25.01 5.81
C ILE A 34 41.65 -25.58 6.99
N ILE A 35 42.18 -26.60 7.66
CA ILE A 35 41.57 -27.17 8.87
C ILE A 35 41.57 -26.13 10.00
N ARG A 36 42.67 -25.39 10.17
CA ARG A 36 42.76 -24.27 11.12
C ARG A 36 41.73 -23.20 10.78
N PHE A 37 41.67 -22.71 9.54
CA PHE A 37 40.67 -21.72 9.12
C PHE A 37 39.25 -22.22 9.43
N LYS A 38 38.92 -23.46 9.04
CA LYS A 38 37.62 -24.08 9.33
C LYS A 38 37.32 -24.07 10.82
N ASN A 39 38.24 -24.55 11.66
CA ASN A 39 38.01 -24.71 13.11
C ASN A 39 37.93 -23.36 13.83
N ILE A 40 38.75 -22.40 13.44
CA ILE A 40 38.83 -21.06 14.03
C ILE A 40 37.61 -20.22 13.62
N SER A 41 37.22 -20.30 12.35
CA SER A 41 36.03 -19.63 11.82
C SER A 41 34.71 -20.27 12.25
N LYS A 42 34.73 -21.43 12.94
CA LYS A 42 33.55 -22.25 13.32
C LYS A 42 32.97 -22.03 14.72
N LYS A 43 33.41 -21.02 15.46
CA LYS A 43 33.12 -20.96 16.90
C LYS A 43 31.68 -20.65 17.30
N ASP A 44 30.85 -20.10 16.41
CA ASP A 44 29.50 -19.64 16.76
C ASP A 44 28.41 -20.48 16.07
N TYR A 45 27.33 -20.79 16.79
CA TYR A 45 26.17 -21.62 16.41
C TYR A 45 26.13 -22.08 14.92
N LEU A 46 26.58 -23.31 14.68
CA LEU A 46 26.78 -23.94 13.36
C LEU A 46 25.54 -23.93 12.43
N GLU A 47 24.34 -23.78 12.98
CA GLU A 47 23.08 -23.73 12.21
C GLU A 47 22.76 -22.33 11.68
N TYR A 48 23.44 -21.28 12.16
CA TYR A 48 23.05 -19.90 11.96
C TYR A 48 24.15 -18.98 11.38
N PHE A 49 25.40 -19.43 11.22
CA PHE A 49 26.48 -18.55 10.73
C PHE A 49 27.39 -19.24 9.71
N ASN A 50 27.78 -18.50 8.67
CA ASN A 50 28.82 -18.93 7.75
C ASN A 50 30.22 -18.61 8.28
N TYR A 51 31.23 -19.28 7.72
CA TYR A 51 32.64 -18.98 8.00
C TYR A 51 32.91 -17.53 7.62
N ASN A 52 33.56 -16.79 8.52
CA ASN A 52 33.78 -15.37 8.36
C ASN A 52 35.21 -14.96 8.72
N LEU A 53 35.61 -13.77 8.24
CA LEU A 53 36.98 -13.28 8.38
C LEU A 53 37.32 -12.91 9.82
N ASP A 54 36.42 -12.22 10.52
CA ASP A 54 36.70 -11.72 11.87
C ASP A 54 37.00 -12.84 12.86
N ASN A 55 36.21 -13.92 12.85
CA ASN A 55 36.46 -15.07 13.73
C ASN A 55 37.83 -15.69 13.46
N PHE A 56 38.26 -15.76 12.19
CA PHE A 56 39.60 -16.20 11.82
C PHE A 56 40.69 -15.29 12.38
N LEU A 57 40.57 -13.98 12.16
CA LEU A 57 41.58 -13.00 12.56
C LEU A 57 41.77 -12.91 14.08
N GLU A 58 40.69 -13.09 14.85
CA GLU A 58 40.75 -12.99 16.31
C GLU A 58 41.24 -14.25 17.01
N ASN A 59 40.82 -15.41 16.51
CA ASN A 59 41.08 -16.67 17.18
C ASN A 59 42.33 -17.39 16.63
N TYR A 60 42.99 -16.84 15.60
CA TYR A 60 44.23 -17.42 15.08
C TYR A 60 45.35 -17.39 16.13
N GLN A 61 45.87 -18.57 16.43
CA GLN A 61 47.07 -18.76 17.25
C GLN A 61 48.08 -19.58 16.47
N GLU A 62 49.35 -19.21 16.59
CA GLU A 62 50.44 -19.98 16.02
C GLU A 62 50.66 -21.23 16.88
N GLU A 63 49.93 -22.30 16.54
CA GLU A 63 50.11 -23.63 17.15
C GLU A 63 51.36 -24.30 16.57
N VAL A 64 52.16 -24.92 17.46
CA VAL A 64 53.36 -25.70 17.10
C VAL A 64 52.98 -26.96 16.31
N GLU A 65 51.79 -27.51 16.57
CA GLU A 65 51.30 -28.78 16.02
C GLU A 65 50.55 -28.55 14.70
N LYS A 66 50.98 -29.16 13.58
CA LYS A 66 50.25 -29.07 12.29
C LYS A 66 49.18 -30.15 12.17
N LYS A 67 47.99 -29.74 11.73
CA LYS A 67 46.80 -30.57 11.55
C LYS A 67 46.74 -31.12 10.14
N ASP A 68 46.30 -32.37 10.01
CA ASP A 68 46.07 -33.02 8.72
C ASP A 68 44.71 -33.71 8.70
N ILE A 69 44.36 -34.31 7.56
CA ILE A 69 43.06 -34.92 7.35
C ILE A 69 42.79 -36.08 8.33
N LEU A 70 43.83 -36.86 8.66
CA LEU A 70 43.74 -37.99 9.58
C LEU A 70 43.45 -37.50 10.99
N LEU A 71 44.15 -36.45 11.46
CA LEU A 71 43.86 -35.83 12.73
C LEU A 71 42.40 -35.33 12.79
N HIS A 72 41.98 -34.59 11.77
CA HIS A 72 40.65 -34.01 11.74
C HIS A 72 39.56 -35.08 11.81
N LEU A 73 39.76 -36.19 11.09
CA LEU A 73 38.89 -37.36 11.17
C LEU A 73 38.87 -37.93 12.58
N LEU A 74 40.04 -38.15 13.20
CA LEU A 74 40.14 -38.71 14.55
C LEU A 74 39.52 -37.84 15.64
N GLU A 75 39.68 -36.52 15.58
CA GLU A 75 39.03 -35.58 16.51
C GLU A 75 37.49 -35.73 16.48
N THR A 76 36.90 -35.96 15.31
CA THR A 76 35.45 -36.11 15.17
C THR A 76 34.91 -37.43 15.72
N VAL A 77 35.72 -38.50 15.71
CA VAL A 77 35.27 -39.84 16.12
C VAL A 77 35.81 -40.33 17.45
N LYS A 78 36.82 -39.69 18.05
CA LYS A 78 37.46 -40.08 19.33
C LYS A 78 36.46 -40.50 20.40
N ASN A 79 35.46 -39.65 20.66
CA ASN A 79 34.46 -39.92 21.69
C ASN A 79 33.56 -41.13 21.34
N SER A 80 33.26 -41.31 20.05
CA SER A 80 32.48 -42.45 19.55
C SER A 80 33.29 -43.75 19.67
N ILE A 81 34.60 -43.71 19.39
CA ILE A 81 35.53 -44.82 19.58
C ILE A 81 35.52 -45.27 21.03
N PHE A 82 35.77 -44.36 21.97
CA PHE A 82 35.78 -44.70 23.40
C PHE A 82 34.44 -45.20 23.92
N TYR A 83 33.33 -44.65 23.42
CA TYR A 83 32.01 -45.14 23.79
C TYR A 83 31.80 -46.58 23.32
N ILE A 84 32.09 -46.88 22.05
CA ILE A 84 31.85 -48.19 21.46
C ILE A 84 32.78 -49.25 22.07
N MET A 85 34.06 -48.93 22.33
CA MET A 85 34.99 -49.85 22.99
C MET A 85 34.45 -50.33 24.35
N ASN A 86 33.72 -49.48 25.07
CA ASN A 86 33.12 -49.82 26.36
C ASN A 86 31.69 -50.37 26.25
N ASN A 87 31.01 -50.22 25.09
CA ASN A 87 29.60 -50.52 24.91
C ASN A 87 29.32 -51.23 23.56
N MET A 88 30.12 -52.24 23.24
CA MET A 88 29.95 -53.00 21.99
C MET A 88 28.56 -53.62 21.91
N ARG A 89 27.92 -53.52 20.73
CA ARG A 89 26.61 -54.13 20.50
C ARG A 89 26.68 -55.64 20.62
N THR A 90 25.65 -56.23 21.22
CA THR A 90 25.49 -57.67 21.30
C THR A 90 24.26 -58.12 20.51
N LYS A 91 24.36 -59.22 19.79
CA LYS A 91 23.22 -59.95 19.23
C LYS A 91 23.00 -61.24 20.02
N ILE A 92 21.75 -61.66 20.16
CA ILE A 92 21.44 -62.96 20.76
C ILE A 92 21.68 -64.03 19.71
N ILE A 93 22.62 -64.93 19.96
CA ILE A 93 22.78 -66.15 19.16
C ILE A 93 22.23 -67.35 19.92
N ARG A 94 21.76 -68.33 19.14
CA ARG A 94 21.21 -69.59 19.64
C ARG A 94 22.25 -70.67 19.42
N GLU A 95 22.79 -71.21 20.49
CA GLU A 95 23.75 -72.32 20.44
C GLU A 95 23.11 -73.61 20.93
N ASP A 96 23.39 -74.69 20.22
CA ASP A 96 22.94 -76.04 20.56
C ASP A 96 23.87 -76.61 21.62
N ILE A 97 23.44 -76.66 22.88
CA ILE A 97 24.26 -77.18 23.99
C ILE A 97 23.51 -78.21 24.82
N MET A 98 24.25 -79.10 25.46
CA MET A 98 23.70 -80.10 26.37
C MET A 98 23.44 -79.47 27.74
N LEU A 99 22.18 -79.27 28.09
CA LEU A 99 21.75 -78.74 29.38
C LEU A 99 21.08 -79.81 30.23
N PRO A 100 21.21 -79.80 31.57
CA PRO A 100 20.40 -80.64 32.43
C PRO A 100 18.93 -80.52 32.08
N ALA A 101 18.20 -81.64 32.00
CA ALA A 101 16.80 -81.64 31.54
C ALA A 101 15.89 -80.67 32.34
N SER A 102 16.23 -80.42 33.60
CA SER A 102 15.54 -79.45 34.48
C SER A 102 15.76 -77.98 34.12
N LYS A 103 16.81 -77.65 33.36
CA LYS A 103 17.18 -76.28 32.95
C LYS A 103 16.85 -75.98 31.48
N VAL A 104 16.23 -76.92 30.76
CA VAL A 104 15.81 -76.76 29.36
C VAL A 104 14.56 -75.89 29.29
N LYS A 105 14.65 -74.76 28.59
CA LYS A 105 13.53 -73.82 28.39
C LYS A 105 13.00 -73.79 26.95
N GLU A 106 13.84 -74.08 25.96
CA GLU A 106 13.49 -74.06 24.54
C GLU A 106 14.19 -75.19 23.78
N ILE A 107 13.47 -75.86 22.88
CA ILE A 107 13.97 -77.00 22.10
C ILE A 107 13.76 -76.70 20.61
N ASN A 108 14.81 -76.84 19.79
CA ASN A 108 14.70 -76.75 18.33
C ASN A 108 14.58 -78.14 17.68
N SER A 109 14.44 -78.17 16.35
CA SER A 109 14.38 -79.39 15.54
C SER A 109 15.54 -80.35 15.81
N LYS A 110 16.76 -79.86 16.01
CA LYS A 110 17.93 -80.68 16.38
C LYS A 110 17.82 -81.28 17.78
N GLY A 111 17.34 -80.53 18.76
CA GLY A 111 17.06 -81.02 20.11
C GLY A 111 15.96 -82.10 20.14
N ILE A 112 14.92 -81.94 19.30
CA ILE A 112 13.87 -82.96 19.11
C ILE A 112 14.43 -84.20 18.42
N MET A 113 15.24 -84.06 17.36
CA MET A 113 15.91 -85.19 16.69
C MET A 113 16.88 -85.92 17.62
N TRP A 114 17.59 -85.19 18.48
CA TRP A 114 18.46 -85.79 19.49
C TRP A 114 17.63 -86.58 20.52
N LEU A 115 16.50 -86.02 20.96
CA LEU A 115 15.60 -86.67 21.90
C LEU A 115 14.93 -87.91 21.28
N SER A 116 14.54 -87.85 20.00
CA SER A 116 13.84 -88.96 19.32
C SER A 116 14.68 -90.23 19.26
N ARG A 117 16.02 -90.09 19.18
CA ARG A 117 17.01 -91.17 19.19
C ARG A 117 17.26 -91.81 20.57
N LYS A 118 16.62 -91.32 21.65
CA LYS A 118 16.75 -91.89 23.01
C LYS A 118 15.70 -92.99 23.27
N PRO A 119 16.06 -94.06 24.02
CA PRO A 119 15.17 -95.19 24.28
C PRO A 119 13.98 -94.81 25.19
N GLY A 120 12.79 -95.33 24.86
CA GLY A 120 11.53 -95.13 25.59
C GLY A 120 10.40 -94.55 24.73
N ASP A 121 9.13 -94.89 24.99
CA ASP A 121 8.02 -94.55 24.08
C ASP A 121 7.43 -93.13 24.29
N THR A 122 7.73 -92.50 25.43
CA THR A 122 7.21 -91.18 25.80
C THR A 122 8.34 -90.21 26.10
N ILE A 123 8.15 -88.90 25.85
CA ILE A 123 9.16 -87.85 26.13
C ILE A 123 9.69 -87.95 27.57
N ARG A 124 8.81 -88.24 28.54
CA ARG A 124 9.18 -88.42 29.95
C ARG A 124 10.06 -89.65 30.18
N LYS A 125 9.79 -90.77 29.52
CA LYS A 125 10.66 -91.98 29.56
C LYS A 125 12.01 -91.74 28.86
N LYS A 126 12.00 -91.04 27.72
CA LYS A 126 13.20 -90.67 26.97
C LYS A 126 14.13 -89.72 27.75
N LEU A 127 13.57 -88.81 28.55
CA LEU A 127 14.33 -87.90 29.42
C LEU A 127 14.78 -88.53 30.74
N ALA A 128 14.06 -89.53 31.26
CA ALA A 128 14.46 -90.22 32.50
C ALA A 128 15.80 -90.94 32.37
N SER A 129 16.16 -91.40 31.17
CA SER A 129 17.44 -92.08 30.89
C SER A 129 18.61 -91.12 30.60
N ALA A 130 18.36 -89.82 30.45
CA ALA A 130 19.38 -88.84 30.09
C ALA A 130 19.39 -87.65 31.06
N ARG A 131 20.49 -87.48 31.82
CA ARG A 131 20.64 -86.34 32.76
C ARG A 131 20.64 -84.99 32.06
N ASN A 132 21.14 -84.92 30.82
CA ASN A 132 21.24 -83.70 30.01
C ASN A 132 20.55 -83.91 28.66
N MET A 133 19.96 -82.85 28.12
CA MET A 133 19.28 -82.78 26.84
C MET A 133 19.86 -81.65 25.98
N LEU A 134 19.97 -81.90 24.67
CA LEU A 134 20.36 -80.88 23.69
C LEU A 134 19.25 -79.82 23.60
N SER A 135 19.58 -78.61 24.02
CA SER A 135 18.67 -77.48 24.15
C SER A 135 19.31 -76.23 23.60
N ILE A 136 18.48 -75.26 23.23
CA ILE A 136 18.99 -73.95 22.82
C ILE A 136 19.40 -73.19 24.08
N LYS A 137 20.66 -72.75 24.15
CA LYS A 137 21.06 -71.67 25.05
C LYS A 137 21.22 -70.40 24.23
N ARG A 138 20.50 -69.37 24.63
CA ARG A 138 20.69 -68.02 24.12
C ARG A 138 21.90 -67.42 24.84
N ARG A 139 22.94 -67.05 24.11
CA ARG A 139 24.02 -66.22 24.64
C ARG A 139 24.13 -64.93 23.84
N LEU A 140 24.64 -63.90 24.49
CA LEU A 140 25.00 -62.66 23.82
C LEU A 140 26.33 -62.90 23.09
N SER A 141 26.36 -62.51 21.83
CA SER A 141 27.54 -62.53 20.96
C SER A 141 27.81 -61.12 20.50
N ILE A 142 29.07 -60.71 20.54
CA ILE A 142 29.49 -59.39 20.05
C ILE A 142 29.75 -59.39 18.52
N ASP A 143 29.54 -60.50 17.82
CA ASP A 143 29.74 -60.61 16.37
C ASP A 143 28.62 -59.92 15.56
N THR A 144 28.42 -58.61 15.69
CA THR A 144 27.43 -57.85 14.91
C THR A 144 28.09 -57.17 13.72
N GLY A 145 27.33 -56.86 12.65
CA GLY A 145 27.89 -56.17 11.47
C GLY A 145 28.56 -54.84 11.85
N GLU A 146 27.98 -54.13 12.81
CA GLU A 146 28.47 -52.85 13.33
C GLU A 146 29.82 -53.01 14.05
N ASN A 147 29.98 -54.05 14.86
CA ASN A 147 31.26 -54.33 15.54
C ASN A 147 32.34 -54.81 14.57
N ARG A 148 31.98 -55.61 13.55
CA ARG A 148 32.92 -56.02 12.51
C ARG A 148 33.50 -54.83 11.76
N LEU A 149 32.65 -53.88 11.38
CA LEU A 149 33.07 -52.60 10.78
C LEU A 149 33.95 -51.82 11.76
N PHE A 150 33.53 -51.67 13.01
CA PHE A 150 34.27 -50.91 14.02
C PHE A 150 35.68 -51.46 14.23
N VAL A 151 35.82 -52.78 14.37
CA VAL A 151 37.13 -53.45 14.53
C VAL A 151 38.01 -53.26 13.30
N GLU A 152 37.46 -53.37 12.09
CA GLU A 152 38.25 -53.14 10.86
C GLU A 152 38.61 -51.67 10.67
N PHE A 153 37.74 -50.73 11.05
CA PHE A 153 38.05 -49.31 11.15
C PHE A 153 39.21 -49.05 12.11
N LEU A 154 39.20 -49.64 13.32
CA LEU A 154 40.29 -49.50 14.29
C LEU A 154 41.62 -50.07 13.76
N LYS A 155 41.60 -51.20 13.05
CA LYS A 155 42.81 -51.76 12.42
C LYS A 155 43.40 -50.83 11.37
N GLN A 156 42.56 -50.23 10.52
CA GLN A 156 43.01 -49.26 9.51
C GLN A 156 43.55 -47.99 10.15
N ILE A 157 42.85 -47.43 11.14
CA ILE A 157 43.35 -46.27 11.90
C ILE A 157 44.69 -46.59 12.55
N LYS A 158 44.84 -47.76 13.18
CA LYS A 158 46.11 -48.19 13.78
C LYS A 158 47.26 -48.17 12.75
N TYR A 159 47.04 -48.72 11.56
CA TYR A 159 48.03 -48.70 10.48
C TYR A 159 48.45 -47.29 10.08
N TYR A 160 47.50 -46.35 9.89
CA TYR A 160 47.83 -44.97 9.55
C TYR A 160 48.50 -44.21 10.70
N LEU A 161 48.18 -44.52 11.96
CA LEU A 161 48.87 -43.98 13.13
C LEU A 161 50.32 -44.46 13.19
N GLU A 162 50.58 -45.75 12.93
CA GLU A 162 51.94 -46.32 12.85
C GLU A 162 52.75 -45.62 11.74
N LEU A 163 52.19 -45.50 10.54
CA LEU A 163 52.83 -44.81 9.42
C LEU A 163 53.23 -43.37 9.78
N ARG A 164 52.37 -42.66 10.51
CA ARG A 164 52.63 -41.28 10.95
C ARG A 164 53.77 -41.24 11.98
N LEU A 165 53.71 -42.12 12.98
CA LEU A 165 54.69 -42.20 14.07
C LEU A 165 56.09 -42.58 13.58
N ASP A 166 56.19 -43.40 12.53
CA ASP A 166 57.45 -43.90 12.00
C ASP A 166 58.12 -42.90 11.02
N ASN A 167 57.35 -42.13 10.26
CA ASN A 167 57.88 -41.33 9.14
C ASN A 167 57.89 -39.81 9.39
N LEU A 168 57.05 -39.27 10.29
CA LEU A 168 56.97 -37.83 10.54
C LEU A 168 57.81 -37.40 11.77
N PRO A 169 58.34 -36.15 11.78
CA PRO A 169 58.97 -35.56 12.95
C PRO A 169 58.11 -35.62 14.22
N LYS A 170 58.75 -35.74 15.38
CA LYS A 170 58.08 -35.73 16.70
C LYS A 170 57.24 -34.47 16.94
N ASP A 171 57.64 -33.34 16.35
CA ASP A 171 56.95 -32.06 16.46
C ASP A 171 55.58 -32.04 15.73
N LEU A 172 55.32 -33.00 14.83
CA LEU A 172 54.06 -33.20 14.12
C LEU A 172 53.20 -34.33 14.71
N THR A 173 53.68 -34.92 15.80
CA THR A 173 53.08 -36.06 16.46
C THR A 173 52.36 -35.59 17.72
N GLU A 174 51.07 -35.30 17.61
CA GLU A 174 50.23 -34.94 18.76
C GLU A 174 50.19 -36.07 19.80
N LYS A 175 50.12 -35.66 21.08
CA LYS A 175 49.87 -36.57 22.21
C LYS A 175 48.62 -37.43 21.99
N LEU A 176 47.62 -36.87 21.31
CA LEU A 176 46.38 -37.57 20.96
C LEU A 176 46.64 -38.83 20.13
N PHE A 177 47.55 -38.79 19.16
CA PHE A 177 47.85 -39.93 18.29
C PHE A 177 48.49 -41.08 19.07
N ILE A 178 49.41 -40.75 20.00
CA ILE A 178 50.08 -41.74 20.85
C ILE A 178 49.08 -42.38 21.82
N GLU A 179 48.22 -41.57 22.44
CA GLU A 179 47.16 -42.04 23.34
C GLU A 179 46.18 -42.96 22.60
N LEU A 180 45.68 -42.53 21.44
CA LEU A 180 44.75 -43.33 20.64
C LEU A 180 45.41 -44.62 20.13
N TYR A 181 46.65 -44.56 19.63
CA TYR A 181 47.37 -45.74 19.18
C TYR A 181 47.50 -46.77 20.30
N THR A 182 47.92 -46.34 21.50
CA THR A 182 48.11 -47.23 22.66
C THR A 182 46.79 -47.88 23.10
N ILE A 183 45.71 -47.09 23.16
CA ILE A 183 44.39 -47.58 23.54
C ILE A 183 43.83 -48.57 22.51
N ILE A 184 43.95 -48.25 21.21
CA ILE A 184 43.48 -49.10 20.12
C ILE A 184 44.29 -50.39 20.07
N ASP A 185 45.62 -50.32 20.18
CA ASP A 185 46.49 -51.50 20.19
C ASP A 185 46.18 -52.43 21.37
N THR A 186 45.96 -51.87 22.57
CA THR A 186 45.57 -52.66 23.75
C THR A 186 44.22 -53.33 23.55
N PHE A 187 43.24 -52.61 23.00
CA PHE A 187 41.90 -53.15 22.78
C PHE A 187 41.88 -54.25 21.72
N LEU A 188 42.59 -54.07 20.60
CA LEU A 188 42.65 -55.06 19.51
C LEU A 188 43.35 -56.37 19.93
N LYS A 189 44.08 -56.37 21.05
CA LYS A 189 44.70 -57.57 21.66
C LYS A 189 43.79 -58.32 22.64
N ASN A 190 42.56 -57.86 22.87
CA ASN A 190 41.62 -58.52 23.78
C ASN A 190 41.07 -59.83 23.18
N ASP A 191 41.24 -60.95 23.89
CA ASP A 191 40.77 -62.29 23.49
C ASP A 191 39.27 -62.35 23.20
N GLU A 192 38.45 -61.50 23.83
CA GLU A 192 37.00 -61.44 23.56
C GLU A 192 36.67 -61.04 22.11
N LEU A 193 37.56 -60.29 21.44
CA LEU A 193 37.39 -59.86 20.05
C LEU A 193 37.64 -60.97 19.03
N GLU A 194 38.19 -62.12 19.43
CA GLU A 194 38.36 -63.29 18.54
C GLU A 194 37.01 -63.79 17.99
N GLU A 195 35.91 -63.52 18.70
CA GLU A 195 34.56 -63.86 18.23
C GLU A 195 34.09 -62.99 17.05
N VAL A 196 34.62 -61.77 16.91
CA VAL A 196 34.19 -60.80 15.88
C VAL A 196 34.79 -61.16 14.52
N LYS A 197 33.92 -61.52 13.55
CA LYS A 197 34.39 -61.95 12.23
C LYS A 197 34.88 -60.78 11.36
N ARG A 198 35.60 -61.09 10.28
CA ARG A 198 36.05 -60.08 9.30
C ARG A 198 34.87 -59.30 8.70
N TRP A 199 35.05 -58.01 8.50
CA TRP A 199 34.12 -57.17 7.73
C TRP A 199 34.09 -57.60 6.26
N THR A 200 32.89 -57.71 5.67
CA THR A 200 32.68 -58.17 4.29
C THR A 200 32.04 -57.12 3.38
N ASN A 201 32.22 -55.82 3.66
CA ASN A 201 31.64 -54.71 2.87
C ASN A 201 30.12 -54.83 2.64
N LEU A 202 29.36 -55.10 3.71
CA LEU A 202 27.89 -55.13 3.63
C LEU A 202 27.33 -53.70 3.47
N PRO A 203 26.24 -53.49 2.71
CA PRO A 203 25.58 -52.20 2.64
C PRO A 203 25.12 -51.73 4.04
N PRO A 204 25.05 -50.41 4.29
CA PRO A 204 24.69 -49.89 5.61
C PRO A 204 23.27 -50.36 5.97
N ASN A 205 23.13 -51.05 7.10
CA ASN A 205 21.83 -51.48 7.61
C ASN A 205 21.18 -50.35 8.45
N ASN A 206 19.87 -50.43 8.67
CA ASN A 206 19.15 -49.43 9.48
C ASN A 206 19.67 -49.34 10.92
N THR A 207 20.27 -50.40 11.45
CA THR A 207 20.86 -50.43 12.80
C THR A 207 22.10 -49.55 12.92
N LEU A 208 22.98 -49.60 11.92
CA LEU A 208 24.19 -48.80 11.82
C LEU A 208 23.86 -47.32 11.55
N LEU A 209 22.87 -47.07 10.67
CA LEU A 209 22.43 -45.72 10.35
C LEU A 209 21.57 -45.09 11.45
N SER A 210 20.94 -45.83 12.35
CA SER A 210 20.12 -45.24 13.44
C SER A 210 20.93 -44.92 14.70
N ASP A 211 22.04 -45.61 14.94
CA ASP A 211 22.89 -45.42 16.12
C ASP A 211 23.84 -44.21 15.99
N GLN A 212 23.80 -43.29 16.95
CA GLN A 212 24.58 -42.05 16.91
C GLN A 212 26.10 -42.27 16.84
N ASN A 213 26.63 -43.31 17.51
CA ASN A 213 28.07 -43.54 17.59
C ASN A 213 28.56 -44.39 16.41
N TYR A 214 27.85 -45.47 16.05
CA TYR A 214 28.24 -46.28 14.89
C TYR A 214 28.05 -45.54 13.57
N ARG A 215 27.06 -44.64 13.45
CA ARG A 215 26.91 -43.77 12.26
C ARG A 215 28.14 -42.86 12.08
N ARG A 216 28.68 -42.30 13.16
CA ARG A 216 29.90 -41.47 13.11
C ARG A 216 31.11 -42.28 12.68
N VAL A 217 31.28 -43.49 13.20
CA VAL A 217 32.33 -44.42 12.76
C VAL A 217 32.15 -44.80 11.29
N TRP A 218 30.93 -45.05 10.82
CA TRP A 218 30.67 -45.37 9.41
C TRP A 218 31.04 -44.22 8.48
N ASN A 219 30.68 -42.98 8.82
CA ASN A 219 31.06 -41.81 8.04
C ASN A 219 32.59 -41.67 7.97
N ALA A 220 33.26 -41.81 9.12
CA ALA A 220 34.72 -41.77 9.17
C ALA A 220 35.38 -42.94 8.43
N TRP A 221 34.77 -44.13 8.41
CA TRP A 221 35.25 -45.26 7.61
C TRP A 221 35.19 -44.95 6.10
N ASN A 222 34.12 -44.30 5.63
CA ASN A 222 34.04 -43.87 4.23
C ASN A 222 35.07 -42.79 3.91
N ASP A 223 35.21 -41.77 4.78
CA ASP A 223 36.22 -40.72 4.60
C ASP A 223 37.66 -41.31 4.62
N LEU A 224 37.91 -42.33 5.44
CA LEU A 224 39.20 -43.04 5.49
C LEU A 224 39.46 -43.88 4.23
N ARG A 225 38.42 -44.49 3.64
CA ARG A 225 38.53 -45.25 2.39
C ARG A 225 38.84 -44.34 1.21
N ASP A 226 38.25 -43.15 1.20
CA ASP A 226 38.42 -42.19 0.11
C ASP A 226 39.70 -41.34 0.29
N LEU A 227 40.45 -41.52 1.39
CA LEU A 227 41.67 -40.78 1.77
C LEU A 227 42.73 -40.72 0.66
N ASP A 228 43.05 -41.85 0.04
CA ASP A 228 44.07 -41.90 -1.01
C ASP A 228 43.58 -41.19 -2.28
N THR A 229 42.30 -41.38 -2.65
CA THR A 229 41.67 -40.66 -3.78
C THR A 229 41.65 -39.15 -3.54
N ASP A 230 41.41 -38.75 -2.29
CA ASP A 230 41.45 -37.36 -1.86
C ASP A 230 42.88 -36.80 -2.02
N ILE A 231 43.91 -37.51 -1.57
CA ILE A 231 45.32 -37.11 -1.72
C ILE A 231 45.76 -37.00 -3.17
N GLU A 232 45.34 -37.95 -4.02
CA GLU A 232 45.61 -37.90 -5.46
C GLU A 232 45.00 -36.64 -6.12
N LYS A 233 43.76 -36.27 -5.76
CA LYS A 233 43.14 -35.01 -6.23
C LYS A 233 43.87 -33.77 -5.72
N TYR A 234 44.54 -33.85 -4.57
CA TYR A 234 45.25 -32.71 -3.99
C TYR A 234 46.60 -32.46 -4.65
N SER A 235 47.25 -33.51 -5.11
CA SER A 235 48.56 -33.45 -5.78
C SER A 235 48.49 -33.01 -7.25
N ASP A 236 47.31 -32.77 -7.84
CA ASP A 236 47.18 -32.22 -9.20
C ASP A 236 47.79 -30.81 -9.29
N LYS A 237 48.81 -30.67 -10.16
CA LYS A 237 49.61 -29.45 -10.36
C LYS A 237 48.78 -28.22 -10.74
N THR A 238 47.68 -28.39 -11.47
CA THR A 238 46.87 -27.26 -11.96
C THR A 238 46.00 -26.63 -10.87
N GLU A 239 45.48 -27.46 -9.96
CA GLU A 239 44.63 -27.03 -8.85
C GLU A 239 45.44 -26.70 -7.59
N LEU A 240 46.57 -27.38 -7.34
CA LEU A 240 47.41 -27.13 -6.17
C LEU A 240 47.98 -25.70 -6.14
N ASN A 241 48.44 -25.16 -7.28
CA ASN A 241 48.95 -23.79 -7.35
C ASN A 241 47.90 -22.74 -6.94
N LYS A 242 46.64 -22.96 -7.33
CA LYS A 242 45.51 -22.11 -6.91
C LYS A 242 45.29 -22.22 -5.39
N ARG A 243 45.34 -23.44 -4.85
CA ARG A 243 45.15 -23.74 -3.41
C ARG A 243 46.28 -23.19 -2.53
N ILE A 244 47.53 -23.29 -2.97
CA ILE A 244 48.68 -22.65 -2.31
C ILE A 244 48.53 -21.12 -2.34
N GLY A 245 47.99 -20.56 -3.43
CA GLY A 245 47.63 -19.15 -3.53
C GLY A 245 46.67 -18.69 -2.42
N ILE A 246 45.67 -19.51 -2.08
CA ILE A 246 44.72 -19.23 -0.99
C ILE A 246 45.44 -19.17 0.37
N VAL A 247 46.29 -20.15 0.68
CA VAL A 247 47.06 -20.14 1.94
C VAL A 247 47.99 -18.94 2.02
N ASN A 248 48.63 -18.59 0.90
CA ASN A 248 49.45 -17.39 0.81
C ASN A 248 48.63 -16.11 1.04
N ASN A 249 47.41 -16.04 0.52
CA ASN A 249 46.48 -14.94 0.78
C ASN A 249 46.11 -14.86 2.26
N LEU A 250 45.75 -15.97 2.92
CA LEU A 250 45.45 -16.01 4.36
C LEU A 250 46.65 -15.55 5.21
N LYS A 251 47.85 -16.05 4.91
CA LYS A 251 49.11 -15.60 5.53
C LYS A 251 49.35 -14.11 5.31
N LYS A 252 49.05 -13.60 4.11
CA LYS A 252 49.19 -12.18 3.76
C LYS A 252 48.21 -11.31 4.53
N ILE A 253 46.97 -11.75 4.72
CA ILE A 253 45.96 -11.06 5.54
C ILE A 253 46.44 -10.96 6.99
N LEU A 254 46.93 -12.05 7.60
CA LEU A 254 47.45 -12.03 8.96
C LEU A 254 48.65 -11.09 9.11
N LYS A 255 49.59 -11.12 8.15
CA LYS A 255 50.73 -10.18 8.10
C LYS A 255 50.26 -8.73 8.00
N ALA A 256 49.31 -8.44 7.11
CA ALA A 256 48.75 -7.10 6.93
C ALA A 256 48.03 -6.62 8.21
N ARG A 257 47.24 -7.49 8.85
CA ARG A 257 46.55 -7.20 10.11
C ARG A 257 47.53 -6.83 11.23
N GLY A 258 48.68 -7.52 11.34
CA GLY A 258 49.75 -7.15 12.27
C GLY A 258 50.41 -5.79 11.99
N ASN A 259 50.21 -5.25 10.78
CA ASN A 259 50.68 -3.94 10.33
C ASN A 259 49.55 -2.91 10.25
N ASN A 260 48.50 -3.08 11.06
CA ASN A 260 47.37 -2.15 11.24
C ASN A 260 46.48 -1.99 9.99
N TYR A 261 46.46 -2.95 9.08
CA TYR A 261 45.42 -3.01 8.05
C TYR A 261 44.10 -3.50 8.66
N ILE A 262 43.00 -2.89 8.22
CA ILE A 262 41.65 -3.25 8.63
C ILE A 262 40.97 -3.96 7.46
N PHE A 263 40.27 -5.06 7.73
CA PHE A 263 39.56 -5.82 6.70
C PHE A 263 38.06 -5.70 6.93
N PRO A 264 37.27 -5.30 5.91
CA PRO A 264 35.83 -5.40 5.99
C PRO A 264 35.39 -6.86 6.11
N GLN A 265 34.31 -7.11 6.85
CA GLN A 265 33.80 -8.46 7.08
C GLN A 265 33.38 -9.15 5.77
N LEU A 266 33.69 -10.45 5.64
CA LEU A 266 33.47 -11.23 4.42
C LEU A 266 33.09 -12.69 4.75
N PRO A 267 32.08 -13.27 4.08
CA PRO A 267 31.80 -14.70 4.12
C PRO A 267 32.80 -15.48 3.28
N PHE A 268 33.12 -16.68 3.76
CA PHE A 268 33.91 -17.68 3.06
C PHE A 268 33.14 -18.98 2.90
N ASN A 269 33.22 -19.57 1.71
CA ASN A 269 32.78 -20.92 1.46
C ASN A 269 33.96 -21.88 1.68
N VAL A 270 33.84 -22.80 2.64
CA VAL A 270 34.91 -23.74 3.01
C VAL A 270 34.49 -25.16 2.65
N ILE A 271 35.09 -25.70 1.59
CA ILE A 271 34.86 -27.07 1.10
C ILE A 271 36.10 -27.90 1.44
N ILE A 272 36.02 -28.64 2.55
CA ILE A 272 37.17 -29.39 3.09
C ILE A 272 37.56 -30.54 2.19
N LYS A 273 36.58 -31.27 1.62
CA LYS A 273 36.84 -32.39 0.71
C LYS A 273 37.62 -31.96 -0.54
N ASP A 274 37.48 -30.69 -0.94
CA ASP A 274 38.18 -30.12 -2.09
C ASP A 274 39.35 -29.21 -1.69
N TYR A 275 39.63 -29.08 -0.38
CA TYR A 275 40.59 -28.14 0.21
C TYR A 275 40.51 -26.74 -0.43
N LYS A 276 39.27 -26.24 -0.51
CA LYS A 276 38.95 -24.97 -1.15
C LYS A 276 38.36 -23.99 -0.13
N ILE A 277 38.94 -22.80 -0.07
CA ILE A 277 38.34 -21.65 0.61
C ILE A 277 38.08 -20.60 -0.46
N GLU A 278 36.82 -20.30 -0.70
CA GLU A 278 36.41 -19.28 -1.65
C GLU A 278 35.85 -18.08 -0.91
N GLU A 279 36.47 -16.93 -1.13
CA GLU A 279 35.92 -15.63 -0.75
C GLU A 279 34.75 -15.28 -1.67
N TYR A 280 33.65 -14.76 -1.09
CA TYR A 280 32.48 -14.37 -1.87
C TYR A 280 32.75 -13.18 -2.81
N LYS A 281 33.65 -12.28 -2.40
CA LYS A 281 34.16 -11.15 -3.18
C LYS A 281 35.67 -11.02 -2.95
N PRO A 282 36.42 -10.41 -3.89
CA PRO A 282 37.85 -10.17 -3.73
C PRO A 282 38.16 -9.46 -2.40
N ILE A 283 39.17 -9.93 -1.69
CA ILE A 283 39.53 -9.36 -0.38
C ILE A 283 40.15 -7.97 -0.56
N ILE A 284 39.46 -6.98 0.02
CA ILE A 284 39.89 -5.57 0.09
C ILE A 284 40.31 -5.28 1.54
N ALA A 285 41.35 -4.46 1.70
CA ALA A 285 41.80 -3.96 3.00
C ALA A 285 41.77 -2.43 3.00
N ILE A 286 41.60 -1.86 4.20
CA ILE A 286 41.81 -0.44 4.48
C ILE A 286 43.23 -0.31 5.03
N SER A 287 44.08 0.45 4.33
CA SER A 287 45.46 0.71 4.77
C SER A 287 45.52 1.61 6.00
N PRO A 288 46.66 1.67 6.71
CA PRO A 288 46.87 2.61 7.82
C PRO A 288 46.64 4.08 7.43
N GLU A 289 46.84 4.42 6.16
CA GLU A 289 46.58 5.73 5.56
C GLU A 289 45.12 5.94 5.13
N ASN A 290 44.21 5.04 5.53
CA ASN A 290 42.77 5.08 5.26
C ASN A 290 42.40 5.00 3.76
N LYS A 291 43.08 4.14 3.00
CA LYS A 291 42.80 3.90 1.58
C LYS A 291 42.38 2.45 1.33
N LEU A 292 41.45 2.24 0.40
CA LEU A 292 41.09 0.90 -0.07
C LEU A 292 42.23 0.32 -0.92
N VAL A 293 42.67 -0.88 -0.60
CA VAL A 293 43.76 -1.59 -1.28
C VAL A 293 43.38 -3.05 -1.45
N ASN A 294 43.44 -3.54 -2.68
CA ASN A 294 43.26 -4.97 -2.96
C ASN A 294 44.38 -5.79 -2.31
N LEU A 295 44.05 -7.00 -1.83
CA LEU A 295 45.02 -7.89 -1.18
C LEU A 295 46.29 -8.11 -2.03
N ALA A 296 46.17 -8.20 -3.36
CA ALA A 296 47.30 -8.33 -4.29
C ALA A 296 48.32 -7.18 -4.17
N ASN A 297 47.84 -5.95 -3.95
CA ASN A 297 48.65 -4.73 -3.93
C ASN A 297 49.27 -4.41 -2.57
N ILE A 298 48.93 -5.17 -1.52
CA ILE A 298 49.54 -5.02 -0.20
C ILE A 298 51.01 -5.45 -0.29
N LYS A 299 51.94 -4.57 0.09
CA LYS A 299 53.39 -4.87 0.10
C LYS A 299 53.69 -6.03 1.04
N ASN A 300 54.72 -6.82 0.74
CA ASN A 300 55.18 -7.89 1.64
C ASN A 300 55.63 -7.28 2.96
N THR A 301 54.78 -7.42 3.98
CA THR A 301 55.02 -6.92 5.32
C THR A 301 55.55 -8.05 6.21
N LYS A 302 56.47 -7.73 7.14
CA LYS A 302 56.95 -8.70 8.12
C LYS A 302 55.85 -8.96 9.15
N LEU A 303 55.66 -10.23 9.53
CA LEU A 303 54.86 -10.61 10.69
C LEU A 303 55.54 -10.02 11.92
N LYS A 304 54.84 -9.23 12.74
CA LYS A 304 55.35 -8.84 14.06
C LYS A 304 55.37 -10.10 14.92
N GLU A 305 56.51 -10.39 15.57
CA GLU A 305 56.80 -11.66 16.29
C GLU A 305 55.82 -12.01 17.43
N LYS A 306 54.87 -11.14 17.80
CA LYS A 306 53.78 -11.46 18.73
C LYS A 306 52.52 -10.69 18.35
N TYR A 307 51.74 -11.18 17.40
CA TYR A 307 50.31 -10.85 17.36
C TYR A 307 49.60 -11.66 18.45
N ASN A 308 49.79 -11.24 19.70
CA ASN A 308 49.27 -11.91 20.89
C ASN A 308 48.25 -10.97 21.54
N ARG A 309 47.21 -10.58 20.79
CA ARG A 309 46.13 -9.76 21.35
C ARG A 309 45.20 -10.70 22.13
N LYS A 310 45.62 -11.07 23.34
CA LYS A 310 44.69 -11.52 24.40
C LYS A 310 43.94 -10.29 24.91
N GLU A 311 43.11 -9.66 24.08
CA GLU A 311 41.97 -8.96 24.65
C GLU A 311 41.11 -10.07 25.23
N LYS A 312 41.18 -10.25 26.56
CA LYS A 312 40.24 -11.11 27.26
C LYS A 312 38.86 -10.62 26.85
N GLU A 313 38.10 -11.48 26.18
CA GLU A 313 36.67 -11.27 25.98
C GLU A 313 36.11 -10.97 27.37
N VAL A 314 35.73 -9.71 27.62
CA VAL A 314 34.99 -9.35 28.83
C VAL A 314 33.58 -9.85 28.57
N LEU A 315 33.41 -11.17 28.62
CA LEU A 315 32.11 -11.75 28.83
C LEU A 315 31.65 -11.18 30.17
N ILE A 316 30.65 -10.31 30.10
CA ILE A 316 29.98 -9.79 31.29
C ILE A 316 29.35 -11.01 31.97
N ASN A 317 30.10 -11.62 32.89
CA ASN A 317 29.64 -12.68 33.79
C ASN A 317 28.96 -12.07 35.02
N GLU A 318 28.39 -10.88 34.85
CA GLU A 318 27.68 -10.16 35.89
C GLU A 318 26.20 -10.25 35.64
N LYS A 319 25.43 -10.26 36.71
CA LYS A 319 23.98 -10.36 36.64
C LYS A 319 23.42 -9.02 36.16
N ILE A 320 23.07 -8.97 34.88
CA ILE A 320 22.49 -7.79 34.25
C ILE A 320 21.07 -7.59 34.77
N ILE A 321 20.78 -6.38 35.27
CA ILE A 321 19.46 -5.98 35.73
C ILE A 321 18.67 -5.34 34.60
N SER A 322 19.24 -4.39 33.86
CA SER A 322 18.52 -3.63 32.85
C SER A 322 19.37 -3.31 31.63
N THR A 323 18.72 -3.14 30.48
CA THR A 323 19.36 -3.02 29.16
C THR A 323 18.64 -2.02 28.24
N ASP A 324 19.34 -1.47 27.26
CA ASP A 324 18.74 -0.87 26.05
C ASP A 324 19.23 -1.64 24.81
N LEU A 325 18.33 -2.41 24.19
CA LEU A 325 18.61 -3.29 23.05
C LEU A 325 18.48 -2.58 21.68
N PHE A 326 17.93 -1.36 21.64
CA PHE A 326 17.66 -0.65 20.39
C PHE A 326 18.91 0.01 19.78
N ARG A 327 20.06 -0.19 20.43
CA ARG A 327 21.37 0.33 20.03
C ARG A 327 22.20 -0.75 19.36
N ILE A 328 23.01 -0.36 18.37
CA ILE A 328 24.01 -1.26 17.78
C ILE A 328 25.02 -1.75 18.83
N LYS A 329 25.42 -0.91 19.79
CA LYS A 329 26.17 -1.31 20.97
C LYS A 329 25.26 -1.11 22.19
N PRO A 330 24.64 -2.19 22.72
CA PRO A 330 23.81 -2.08 23.90
C PRO A 330 24.56 -1.48 25.09
N ILE A 331 23.78 -0.90 26.00
CA ILE A 331 24.25 -0.44 27.30
C ILE A 331 23.46 -1.23 28.34
N CYS A 332 24.14 -1.75 29.37
CA CYS A 332 23.51 -2.48 30.45
C CYS A 332 23.92 -1.92 31.82
N VAL A 333 23.12 -2.24 32.83
CA VAL A 333 23.42 -1.97 34.24
C VAL A 333 23.41 -3.29 35.02
N ASN A 334 24.44 -3.51 35.84
CA ASN A 334 24.57 -4.67 36.72
C ASN A 334 23.86 -4.47 38.08
N GLU A 335 23.98 -5.44 38.98
CA GLU A 335 23.37 -5.35 40.32
C GLU A 335 23.95 -4.23 41.21
N ASN A 336 25.16 -3.77 40.91
CA ASN A 336 25.87 -2.72 41.64
C ASN A 336 25.64 -1.32 41.07
N ASP A 337 24.68 -1.15 40.13
CA ASP A 337 24.43 0.09 39.38
C ASP A 337 25.61 0.57 38.51
N GLU A 338 26.54 -0.32 38.19
CA GLU A 338 27.65 -0.02 37.29
C GLU A 338 27.20 -0.17 35.84
N ILE A 339 27.59 0.82 35.02
CA ILE A 339 27.31 0.83 33.58
C ILE A 339 28.29 -0.10 32.89
N LEU A 340 27.74 -1.03 32.11
CA LEU A 340 28.47 -1.99 31.31
C LEU A 340 28.24 -1.68 29.83
N ASN A 341 29.32 -1.25 29.17
CA ASN A 341 29.31 -0.96 27.73
C ASN A 341 29.74 -2.21 26.95
N PHE A 342 28.92 -2.63 25.99
CA PHE A 342 29.25 -3.76 25.13
C PHE A 342 30.30 -3.33 24.10
N SER A 343 31.42 -4.06 24.04
CA SER A 343 32.38 -3.95 22.93
C SER A 343 31.80 -4.43 21.60
N ASN A 344 30.83 -5.35 21.70
CA ASN A 344 30.30 -6.14 20.61
C ASN A 344 29.04 -5.49 20.01
N LYS A 345 28.96 -5.49 18.68
CA LYS A 345 27.88 -4.88 17.90
C LYS A 345 26.75 -5.89 17.63
N ILE A 346 25.50 -5.46 17.73
CA ILE A 346 24.34 -6.22 17.25
C ILE A 346 24.11 -5.87 15.77
N LEU A 347 24.92 -6.46 14.89
CA LEU A 347 24.86 -6.20 13.46
C LEU A 347 25.17 -7.47 12.64
N PHE A 348 24.48 -7.62 11.52
CA PHE A 348 24.68 -8.69 10.54
C PHE A 348 24.72 -8.14 9.12
N GLN A 349 25.38 -8.90 8.24
CA GLN A 349 25.33 -8.68 6.80
C GLN A 349 24.89 -9.92 6.06
N GLN A 350 24.06 -9.71 5.06
CA GLN A 350 23.61 -10.72 4.11
C GLN A 350 24.16 -10.39 2.72
N PHE A 351 24.96 -11.30 2.17
CA PHE A 351 25.58 -11.16 0.85
C PHE A 351 24.81 -11.89 -0.26
N SER A 352 24.01 -12.90 0.10
CA SER A 352 23.09 -13.65 -0.75
C SER A 352 22.03 -14.34 0.12
N GLU A 353 21.03 -15.02 -0.47
CA GLU A 353 19.93 -15.68 0.27
C GLU A 353 20.41 -16.54 1.45
N ASN A 354 21.55 -17.24 1.31
CA ASN A 354 22.08 -18.15 2.33
C ASN A 354 23.37 -17.65 3.02
N ASN A 355 23.92 -16.51 2.60
CA ASN A 355 25.23 -16.02 3.06
C ASN A 355 25.10 -14.91 4.12
N PHE A 356 24.95 -15.32 5.39
CA PHE A 356 24.92 -14.44 6.55
C PHE A 356 26.24 -14.47 7.34
N VAL A 357 26.71 -13.29 7.74
CA VAL A 357 27.88 -13.13 8.62
C VAL A 357 27.59 -12.17 9.77
N SER A 358 28.05 -12.55 10.96
CA SER A 358 28.00 -11.69 12.14
C SER A 358 29.03 -10.58 12.00
N CYS A 359 28.62 -9.34 12.31
CA CYS A 359 29.51 -8.18 12.35
C CYS A 359 29.78 -7.72 13.79
N GLU A 360 29.66 -8.65 14.75
CA GLU A 360 29.80 -8.40 16.18
C GLU A 360 31.09 -7.66 16.52
N LYS A 361 32.20 -8.09 15.92
CA LYS A 361 33.55 -7.60 16.23
C LYS A 361 34.25 -6.91 15.07
N SER A 362 33.56 -6.78 13.93
CA SER A 362 34.11 -6.14 12.73
C SER A 362 34.57 -4.71 13.01
N GLU A 363 35.72 -4.33 12.48
CA GLU A 363 36.18 -2.92 12.47
C GLU A 363 35.71 -2.19 11.21
N ALA A 364 35.38 -2.93 10.15
CA ALA A 364 34.81 -2.41 8.92
C ALA A 364 33.78 -3.36 8.31
N ILE A 365 32.85 -2.83 7.52
CA ILE A 365 31.86 -3.60 6.74
C ILE A 365 31.65 -2.99 5.36
N PHE A 366 31.09 -3.78 4.43
CA PHE A 366 30.65 -3.28 3.13
C PHE A 366 29.24 -2.71 3.21
N PHE A 367 29.01 -1.48 2.78
CA PHE A 367 27.72 -0.83 2.87
C PHE A 367 27.25 -0.44 1.46
N ASN A 368 26.78 -1.43 0.70
CA ASN A 368 26.42 -1.29 -0.70
C ASN A 368 25.02 -1.86 -0.93
N GLU A 369 24.33 -1.45 -1.99
CA GLU A 369 22.96 -1.88 -2.30
C GLU A 369 22.81 -3.41 -2.43
N ASP A 370 23.84 -4.12 -2.89
CA ASP A 370 23.83 -5.58 -3.02
C ASP A 370 23.95 -6.35 -1.69
N ILE A 371 24.29 -5.66 -0.59
CA ILE A 371 24.60 -6.28 0.70
C ILE A 371 23.68 -5.68 1.76
N GLU A 372 22.68 -6.45 2.17
CA GLU A 372 21.76 -5.98 3.18
C GLU A 372 22.41 -6.06 4.57
N THR A 373 22.45 -4.91 5.23
CA THR A 373 22.88 -4.82 6.62
C THR A 373 21.65 -4.75 7.52
N PHE A 374 21.65 -5.46 8.64
CA PHE A 374 20.53 -5.44 9.56
C PHE A 374 20.95 -5.52 11.04
N SER A 375 20.19 -4.80 11.87
CA SER A 375 20.36 -4.69 13.32
C SER A 375 19.09 -5.17 14.05
N PHE A 376 19.08 -5.11 15.38
CA PHE A 376 17.88 -5.34 16.17
C PHE A 376 16.73 -4.41 15.78
N SER A 377 17.00 -3.10 15.73
CA SER A 377 16.01 -2.07 15.39
C SER A 377 15.45 -2.26 13.98
N LYS A 378 16.31 -2.52 12.98
CA LYS A 378 15.89 -2.78 11.60
C LYS A 378 15.05 -4.05 11.47
N THR A 379 15.47 -5.14 12.12
CA THR A 379 14.77 -6.45 12.02
C THR A 379 13.43 -6.46 12.76
N LEU A 380 13.30 -5.69 13.84
CA LEU A 380 12.02 -5.52 14.52
C LEU A 380 10.98 -4.85 13.59
N ASN A 381 11.41 -3.85 12.80
CA ASN A 381 10.58 -3.13 11.85
C ASN A 381 10.30 -3.94 10.57
N ASN A 382 11.31 -4.60 9.99
CA ASN A 382 11.20 -5.34 8.72
C ASN A 382 10.67 -6.78 8.87
N LYS A 383 10.39 -7.24 10.10
CA LYS A 383 9.69 -8.49 10.47
C LYS A 383 10.19 -9.79 9.79
N ASN A 384 11.45 -9.87 9.37
CA ASN A 384 12.04 -11.13 8.92
C ASN A 384 12.42 -12.00 10.13
N GLU A 385 11.62 -13.05 10.40
CA GLU A 385 11.85 -13.95 11.54
C GLU A 385 13.23 -14.58 11.55
N GLU A 386 13.76 -14.96 10.39
CA GLU A 386 15.06 -15.59 10.28
C GLU A 386 16.19 -14.62 10.66
N LYS A 387 16.16 -13.41 10.12
CA LYS A 387 17.10 -12.34 10.45
C LYS A 387 17.03 -11.96 11.92
N LEU A 388 15.82 -11.86 12.47
CA LEU A 388 15.65 -11.58 13.89
C LEU A 388 16.21 -12.72 14.75
N ARG A 389 15.94 -13.99 14.43
CA ARG A 389 16.51 -15.13 15.17
C ARG A 389 18.03 -15.04 15.19
N ARG A 390 18.67 -14.69 14.06
CA ARG A 390 20.12 -14.48 13.96
C ARG A 390 20.60 -13.33 14.86
N VAL A 391 19.92 -12.18 14.81
CA VAL A 391 20.20 -11.03 15.69
C VAL A 391 20.09 -11.40 17.17
N MET A 392 19.03 -12.11 17.55
CA MET A 392 18.79 -12.55 18.93
C MET A 392 19.90 -13.48 19.45
N LYS A 393 20.59 -14.23 18.58
CA LYS A 393 21.75 -15.04 19.01
C LYS A 393 22.93 -14.20 19.47
N ILE A 394 23.16 -13.02 18.89
CA ILE A 394 24.16 -12.08 19.42
C ILE A 394 23.72 -11.60 20.81
N VAL A 395 22.44 -11.24 20.98
CA VAL A 395 21.90 -10.79 22.27
C VAL A 395 22.04 -11.88 23.35
N GLU A 396 21.63 -13.12 23.05
CA GLU A 396 21.74 -14.28 23.96
C GLU A 396 23.18 -14.61 24.35
N ARG A 397 24.17 -14.38 23.47
CA ARG A 397 25.59 -14.59 23.77
C ARG A 397 26.09 -13.57 24.78
N ASN A 398 25.73 -12.31 24.55
CA ASN A 398 26.26 -11.15 25.26
C ASN A 398 25.53 -10.89 26.58
N ILE A 399 24.24 -11.19 26.68
CA ILE A 399 23.40 -10.89 27.85
C ILE A 399 22.90 -12.20 28.46
N LYS A 400 23.60 -12.68 29.49
CA LYS A 400 23.29 -13.92 30.22
C LYS A 400 22.47 -13.63 31.49
N THR A 401 21.14 -13.54 31.35
CA THR A 401 20.22 -13.35 32.48
C THR A 401 18.95 -14.18 32.35
N ASN A 402 18.30 -14.49 33.48
CA ASN A 402 16.97 -15.11 33.51
C ASN A 402 15.83 -14.08 33.39
N ILE A 403 16.09 -12.84 33.83
CA ILE A 403 15.11 -11.74 33.83
C ILE A 403 15.72 -10.60 33.03
N LEU A 404 15.10 -10.28 31.89
CA LEU A 404 15.51 -9.17 31.04
C LEU A 404 14.59 -7.98 31.31
N ASN A 405 15.11 -6.91 31.91
CA ASN A 405 14.42 -5.62 31.98
C ASN A 405 14.97 -4.73 30.85
N THR A 406 14.12 -4.22 29.95
CA THR A 406 14.56 -3.36 28.84
C THR A 406 13.68 -2.14 28.68
N ALA A 407 14.30 -1.00 28.40
CA ALA A 407 13.57 0.17 27.92
C ALA A 407 13.23 0.00 26.43
N PHE A 408 12.14 0.60 25.97
CA PHE A 408 11.78 0.65 24.54
C PHE A 408 11.34 2.05 24.11
N PRO A 409 11.56 2.44 22.83
CA PRO A 409 11.18 3.76 22.35
C PRO A 409 9.67 3.97 22.33
N ASP A 410 9.23 5.14 22.78
CA ASP A 410 7.83 5.51 22.93
C ASP A 410 7.03 5.56 21.62
N VAL A 411 7.71 5.58 20.47
CA VAL A 411 7.08 5.51 19.15
C VAL A 411 6.35 4.19 18.90
N LEU A 412 6.75 3.11 19.59
CA LEU A 412 6.23 1.77 19.38
C LEU A 412 4.81 1.65 19.94
N ASP A 413 3.88 1.22 19.08
CA ASP A 413 2.51 0.96 19.51
C ASP A 413 2.42 -0.34 20.34
N PRO A 414 1.31 -0.57 21.08
CA PRO A 414 1.16 -1.78 21.89
C PRO A 414 1.28 -3.10 21.10
N PHE A 415 0.92 -3.17 19.82
CA PHE A 415 1.08 -4.37 18.99
C PHE A 415 2.56 -4.64 18.66
N GLN A 416 3.33 -3.60 18.33
CA GLN A 416 4.78 -3.69 18.11
C GLN A 416 5.52 -4.09 19.39
N VAL A 417 5.10 -3.52 20.53
CA VAL A 417 5.63 -3.85 21.85
C VAL A 417 5.31 -5.29 22.25
N SER A 418 4.11 -5.79 21.93
CA SER A 418 3.76 -7.21 22.10
C SER A 418 4.67 -8.11 21.26
N THR A 419 4.86 -7.74 19.99
CA THR A 419 5.74 -8.48 19.07
C THR A 419 7.15 -8.58 19.66
N LEU A 420 7.70 -7.46 20.15
CA LEU A 420 8.97 -7.41 20.86
C LEU A 420 8.98 -8.33 22.09
N SER A 421 7.98 -8.23 22.97
CA SER A 421 7.87 -9.04 24.20
C SER A 421 7.86 -10.53 23.89
N LYS A 422 7.01 -10.97 22.96
CA LYS A 422 6.90 -12.37 22.50
C LYS A 422 8.24 -12.89 21.99
N LYS A 423 8.94 -12.08 21.19
CA LYS A 423 10.26 -12.42 20.62
C LYS A 423 11.33 -12.56 21.71
N LEU A 424 11.37 -11.63 22.67
CA LEU A 424 12.32 -11.69 23.80
C LEU A 424 12.03 -12.89 24.71
N ARG A 425 10.77 -13.26 24.92
CA ARG A 425 10.35 -14.42 25.76
C ARG A 425 10.76 -15.77 25.19
N LEU A 426 11.09 -15.86 23.90
CA LEU A 426 11.69 -17.06 23.32
C LEU A 426 13.11 -17.32 23.86
N SER A 427 13.83 -16.26 24.21
CA SER A 427 15.23 -16.31 24.66
C SER A 427 15.37 -16.17 26.18
N TYR A 428 14.42 -15.50 26.85
CA TYR A 428 14.49 -15.17 28.27
C TYR A 428 13.26 -15.66 29.04
N LYS A 429 13.49 -16.20 30.26
CA LYS A 429 12.42 -16.75 31.11
C LYS A 429 11.39 -15.69 31.54
N LYS A 430 11.84 -14.47 31.82
CA LYS A 430 10.97 -13.34 32.18
C LYS A 430 11.46 -12.08 31.48
N VAL A 431 10.55 -11.38 30.81
CA VAL A 431 10.83 -10.11 30.13
C VAL A 431 9.95 -9.03 30.75
N ARG A 432 10.58 -7.92 31.15
CA ARG A 432 9.90 -6.71 31.59
C ARG A 432 10.34 -5.55 30.72
N ILE A 433 9.39 -4.94 30.06
CA ILE A 433 9.56 -3.79 29.19
C ILE A 433 9.09 -2.53 29.92
N LEU A 434 9.70 -1.39 29.59
CA LEU A 434 9.35 -0.07 30.14
C LEU A 434 9.50 1.00 29.04
N PRO A 435 8.53 1.93 28.86
CA PRO A 435 8.71 3.04 27.92
C PRO A 435 9.90 3.92 28.34
N ARG A 436 10.65 4.45 27.37
CA ARG A 436 11.76 5.38 27.66
C ARG A 436 11.28 6.63 28.39
N SER A 437 10.07 7.13 28.12
CA SER A 437 9.48 8.25 28.89
C SER A 437 9.40 7.97 30.39
N ILE A 438 8.92 6.79 30.79
CA ILE A 438 8.84 6.39 32.20
C ILE A 438 10.23 6.14 32.77
N ALA A 439 11.11 5.46 32.04
CA ALA A 439 12.49 5.27 32.47
C ALA A 439 13.16 6.63 32.79
N SER A 440 12.91 7.65 31.97
CA SER A 440 13.49 9.00 32.10
C SER A 440 13.18 9.66 33.45
N VAL A 441 11.94 9.58 33.92
CA VAL A 441 11.57 10.20 35.20
C VAL A 441 12.18 9.47 36.39
N TYR A 442 12.33 8.15 36.31
CA TYR A 442 12.96 7.35 37.37
C TYR A 442 14.49 7.45 37.39
N THR A 443 15.11 7.93 36.31
CA THR A 443 16.50 8.41 36.37
C THR A 443 16.60 9.66 37.23
N LEU A 444 15.67 10.59 37.03
CA LEU A 444 15.71 11.90 37.69
C LEU A 444 15.28 11.82 39.16
N ASP A 445 14.56 10.78 39.59
CA ASP A 445 14.03 10.63 40.96
C ASP A 445 15.12 10.52 42.05
N ASP A 446 16.35 10.09 41.73
CA ASP A 446 17.48 10.14 42.68
C ASP A 446 18.00 11.57 42.93
N ASN A 447 17.60 12.52 42.10
CA ASN A 447 17.98 13.92 42.26
C ASN A 447 17.14 14.54 43.39
N ALA A 448 17.80 15.08 44.43
CA ALA A 448 17.12 15.72 45.57
C ALA A 448 16.13 16.82 45.16
N ILE A 449 16.32 17.38 43.96
CA ILE A 449 15.44 18.34 43.28
C ILE A 449 14.12 17.67 42.83
N PHE A 450 14.17 16.48 42.23
CA PHE A 450 13.00 15.75 41.72
C PHE A 450 12.15 15.16 42.86
N LYS A 451 12.78 14.67 43.93
CA LYS A 451 12.09 14.18 45.14
C LYS A 451 11.22 15.23 45.84
N ASN A 452 11.51 16.52 45.72
CA ASN A 452 10.83 17.57 46.50
C ASN A 452 10.10 18.64 45.66
N LYS A 453 10.47 18.89 44.39
CA LYS A 453 9.87 19.97 43.58
C LYS A 453 8.69 19.56 42.68
N TYR A 454 8.52 18.28 42.32
CA TYR A 454 7.66 17.89 41.19
C TYR A 454 6.31 17.25 41.56
N LYS A 455 5.85 17.43 42.79
CA LYS A 455 4.86 16.52 43.39
C LYS A 455 3.40 16.81 43.06
N ASN A 456 3.03 18.03 42.64
CA ASN A 456 1.67 18.34 42.19
C ASN A 456 1.69 19.47 41.15
N ASN A 457 0.91 19.31 40.07
CA ASN A 457 0.68 20.32 39.02
C ASN A 457 1.87 20.66 38.09
N GLU A 458 2.91 19.83 38.07
CA GLU A 458 4.06 19.97 37.16
C GLU A 458 3.92 19.01 35.95
N ASN A 459 4.33 19.49 34.77
CA ASN A 459 4.21 18.81 33.50
C ASN A 459 5.61 18.51 32.93
N ILE A 460 5.87 17.26 32.56
CA ILE A 460 7.12 16.86 31.90
C ILE A 460 6.83 16.47 30.46
N LEU A 461 7.44 17.15 29.51
CA LEU A 461 7.36 16.83 28.09
C LEU A 461 8.66 16.18 27.65
N ILE A 462 8.58 14.91 27.25
CA ILE A 462 9.73 14.08 26.88
C ILE A 462 9.83 14.01 25.37
N PHE A 463 10.94 14.46 24.80
CA PHE A 463 11.25 14.37 23.38
C PHE A 463 12.25 13.25 23.08
N ASP A 464 11.94 12.44 22.06
CA ASP A 464 12.83 11.45 21.48
C ASP A 464 12.80 11.56 19.94
N ILE A 465 13.81 11.01 19.26
CA ILE A 465 13.86 10.94 17.80
C ILE A 465 14.07 9.49 17.39
N VAL A 466 13.07 8.93 16.71
CA VAL A 466 13.05 7.54 16.28
C VAL A 466 12.49 7.47 14.87
N ASN A 467 13.11 6.71 13.97
CA ASN A 467 12.64 6.49 12.59
C ASN A 467 12.29 7.79 11.83
N LYS A 468 13.18 8.79 11.84
CA LYS A 468 12.99 10.11 11.18
C LYS A 468 11.81 10.95 11.72
N LYS A 469 11.23 10.57 12.87
CA LYS A 469 10.13 11.30 13.52
C LYS A 469 10.57 11.81 14.89
N ILE A 470 10.12 13.02 15.22
CA ILE A 470 10.19 13.55 16.58
C ILE A 470 8.98 13.00 17.32
N THR A 471 9.21 12.34 18.44
CA THR A 471 8.14 11.88 19.33
C THR A 471 8.15 12.67 20.60
N PHE A 472 6.97 13.07 21.07
CA PHE A 472 6.83 13.80 22.32
C PHE A 472 5.74 13.19 23.20
N THR A 473 6.07 12.97 24.47
CA THR A 473 5.19 12.31 25.45
C THR A 473 5.04 13.19 26.69
N LEU A 474 3.81 13.52 27.04
CA LEU A 474 3.49 14.31 28.24
C LEU A 474 3.32 13.39 29.45
N LEU A 475 4.00 13.70 30.55
CA LEU A 475 3.83 13.07 31.87
C LEU A 475 3.36 14.11 32.88
N ARG A 476 2.37 13.75 33.70
CA ARG A 476 1.87 14.57 34.81
C ARG A 476 2.03 13.85 36.14
N GLY A 477 2.56 14.53 37.14
CA GLY A 477 2.66 13.99 38.51
C GLY A 477 1.37 14.18 39.28
N LYS A 478 0.88 13.13 39.95
CA LYS A 478 -0.35 13.20 40.76
C LYS A 478 -0.23 12.40 42.06
N GLU A 479 -0.65 13.01 43.17
CA GLU A 479 -0.83 12.31 44.45
C GLU A 479 -2.16 11.54 44.47
N GLU A 480 -2.14 10.30 44.96
CA GLU A 480 -3.36 9.50 45.16
C GLU A 480 -3.84 9.50 46.61
N ASP A 481 -5.14 9.77 46.80
CA ASP A 481 -5.82 9.78 48.09
C ASP A 481 -5.82 8.41 48.81
N ASN A 482 -5.81 7.29 48.06
CA ASN A 482 -6.03 5.95 48.61
C ASN A 482 -4.76 5.18 49.00
N HIS A 483 -3.59 5.51 48.41
CA HIS A 483 -2.38 4.71 48.59
C HIS A 483 -1.19 5.47 49.18
N SER A 484 -1.33 6.78 49.46
CA SER A 484 -0.24 7.66 49.97
C SER A 484 1.05 7.56 49.13
N ASN A 485 0.91 7.28 47.83
CA ASN A 485 1.99 7.15 46.86
C ASN A 485 1.77 8.12 45.69
N PHE A 486 2.87 8.67 45.17
CA PHE A 486 2.90 9.51 43.98
C PHE A 486 2.91 8.64 42.71
N VAL A 487 2.10 9.01 41.71
CA VAL A 487 1.94 8.26 40.46
C VAL A 487 2.15 9.17 39.26
N TRP A 488 2.90 8.70 38.26
CA TRP A 488 3.04 9.39 36.98
C TRP A 488 1.89 9.03 36.02
N GLU A 489 1.13 10.02 35.53
CA GLU A 489 0.17 9.84 34.45
C GLU A 489 0.87 10.09 33.11
N ARG A 490 1.06 9.02 32.33
CA ARG A 490 1.64 9.07 30.98
C ARG A 490 0.55 9.23 29.93
N TYR A 491 0.59 10.32 29.20
CA TYR A 491 -0.27 10.55 28.05
C TYR A 491 0.28 9.82 26.82
N TRP A 492 -0.56 9.64 25.79
CA TRP A 492 -0.10 8.99 24.56
C TRP A 492 0.99 9.81 23.88
N THR A 493 1.83 9.12 23.12
CA THR A 493 2.98 9.71 22.44
C THR A 493 2.56 10.27 21.09
N ASN A 494 2.75 11.58 20.92
CA ASN A 494 2.52 12.27 19.65
C ASN A 494 3.79 12.23 18.78
N LYS A 495 3.61 12.39 17.45
CA LYS A 495 4.66 12.21 16.45
C LYS A 495 4.61 13.34 15.41
N LYS A 496 5.76 13.93 15.07
CA LYS A 496 5.90 14.91 13.96
C LYS A 496 7.05 14.49 13.05
N GLU A 497 6.86 14.62 11.74
CA GLU A 497 7.94 14.37 10.78
C GLU A 497 9.04 15.44 10.89
N ILE A 498 10.29 15.03 10.73
CA ILE A 498 11.43 15.95 10.70
C ILE A 498 11.49 16.60 9.32
N GLU A 499 11.76 17.90 9.28
CA GLU A 499 11.93 18.65 8.03
C GLU A 499 13.03 18.05 7.13
N SER A 500 12.81 18.05 5.81
CA SER A 500 13.79 17.54 4.83
C SER A 500 15.15 18.25 4.95
N SER A 501 15.14 19.54 5.29
CA SER A 501 16.31 20.40 5.48
C SER A 501 17.33 19.82 6.48
N PHE A 502 16.86 19.07 7.49
CA PHE A 502 17.72 18.42 8.46
C PHE A 502 18.48 17.23 7.86
N PHE A 503 17.81 16.43 7.03
CA PHE A 503 18.41 15.28 6.36
C PHE A 503 19.34 15.71 5.23
N GLU A 504 18.97 16.72 4.44
CA GLU A 504 19.82 17.29 3.39
C GLU A 504 21.18 17.74 3.95
N LYS A 505 21.20 18.38 5.12
CA LYS A 505 22.45 18.73 5.83
C LYS A 505 23.24 17.51 6.29
N LEU A 506 22.57 16.43 6.70
CA LEU A 506 23.27 15.19 7.09
C LEU A 506 23.87 14.47 5.89
N GLU A 507 23.19 14.47 4.74
CA GLU A 507 23.72 13.98 3.46
C GLU A 507 25.01 14.73 3.11
N GLU A 508 25.03 16.05 3.28
CA GLU A 508 26.22 16.88 3.09
C GLU A 508 27.34 16.56 4.09
N ILE A 509 27.02 16.47 5.40
CA ILE A 509 28.00 16.19 6.46
C ILE A 509 28.65 14.81 6.29
N LEU A 510 27.86 13.80 5.92
CA LEU A 510 28.31 12.42 5.75
C LEU A 510 28.84 12.13 4.34
N ASN A 511 28.58 13.01 3.36
CA ASN A 511 28.92 12.83 1.95
C ASN A 511 28.34 11.53 1.36
N VAL A 512 27.05 11.28 1.65
CA VAL A 512 26.27 10.11 1.23
C VAL A 512 25.04 10.56 0.43
N ASN A 513 24.49 9.68 -0.40
CA ASN A 513 23.21 9.94 -1.08
C ASN A 513 22.01 9.65 -0.17
N SER A 514 20.81 10.01 -0.62
CA SER A 514 19.58 9.83 0.17
C SER A 514 19.31 8.36 0.52
N SER A 515 19.46 7.44 -0.43
CA SER A 515 19.28 5.98 -0.24
C SER A 515 20.25 5.41 0.82
N GLU A 516 21.53 5.78 0.75
CA GLU A 516 22.56 5.40 1.72
C GLU A 516 22.23 5.95 3.11
N LEU A 517 21.76 7.20 3.20
CA LEU A 517 21.32 7.79 4.45
C LEU A 517 20.09 7.05 5.01
N GLU A 518 19.11 6.70 4.18
CA GLU A 518 17.94 5.92 4.60
C GLU A 518 18.34 4.57 5.20
N GLU A 519 19.25 3.86 4.54
CA GLU A 519 19.75 2.58 5.01
C GLU A 519 20.49 2.73 6.35
N LEU A 520 21.32 3.77 6.53
CA LEU A 520 22.01 4.06 7.80
C LEU A 520 21.03 4.33 8.94
N TYR A 521 20.02 5.14 8.67
CA TYR A 521 18.94 5.45 9.62
C TYR A 521 18.10 4.24 9.99
N SER A 522 17.94 3.29 9.07
CA SER A 522 17.20 2.05 9.35
C SER A 522 17.93 1.16 10.36
N LEU A 523 19.26 1.24 10.42
CA LEU A 523 20.07 0.43 11.32
C LEU A 523 20.02 0.89 12.77
N ASN A 524 19.98 2.20 13.04
CA ASN A 524 19.99 2.74 14.39
C ASN A 524 19.57 4.22 14.47
N GLU A 525 19.43 4.74 15.69
CA GLU A 525 19.13 6.14 15.97
C GLU A 525 20.33 7.07 15.69
N ILE A 526 20.07 8.32 15.26
CA ILE A 526 21.06 9.32 14.78
C ILE A 526 22.28 9.48 15.70
N GLU A 527 22.02 9.69 16.98
CA GLU A 527 23.08 9.97 17.96
C GLU A 527 23.80 8.70 18.40
N ASP A 528 23.16 7.56 18.19
CA ASP A 528 23.75 6.25 18.39
C ASP A 528 24.62 5.85 17.18
N LEU A 529 24.48 6.53 16.04
CA LEU A 529 25.46 6.45 14.95
C LEU A 529 26.82 6.97 15.43
N ILE A 530 26.85 8.04 16.23
CA ILE A 530 28.10 8.65 16.71
C ILE A 530 28.85 7.71 17.67
N ASN A 531 28.19 7.24 18.74
CA ASN A 531 28.83 6.40 19.76
C ASN A 531 28.93 4.93 19.33
N GLY A 532 27.94 4.44 18.58
CA GLY A 532 27.88 3.06 18.08
C GLY A 532 28.93 2.79 17.00
N PHE A 533 29.14 3.74 16.08
CA PHE A 533 30.07 3.63 14.95
C PHE A 533 31.41 4.35 15.22
N GLU A 534 31.67 4.79 16.44
CA GLU A 534 32.97 5.36 16.79
C GLU A 534 34.09 4.37 16.43
N LYS A 535 35.01 4.78 15.54
CA LYS A 535 36.10 3.97 14.96
C LYS A 535 35.67 2.81 14.06
N PHE A 536 34.39 2.68 13.72
CA PHE A 536 33.87 1.71 12.77
C PHE A 536 33.81 2.31 11.37
N LYS A 537 34.27 1.57 10.36
CA LYS A 537 34.41 2.07 8.98
C LYS A 537 33.40 1.41 8.04
N LEU A 538 32.71 2.23 7.24
CA LEU A 538 31.77 1.75 6.24
C LEU A 538 32.39 1.93 4.85
N VAL A 539 32.46 0.85 4.07
CA VAL A 539 32.95 0.87 2.69
C VAL A 539 31.77 1.04 1.75
N LEU A 540 31.62 2.25 1.19
CA LEU A 540 30.55 2.68 0.28
C LEU A 540 31.11 2.67 -1.15
N ASN A 541 30.93 1.59 -1.90
CA ASN A 541 31.53 1.40 -3.22
C ASN A 541 33.07 1.64 -3.19
N ASP A 542 33.54 2.82 -3.63
CA ASP A 542 34.97 3.22 -3.64
C ASP A 542 35.37 4.21 -2.53
N LYS A 543 34.45 4.55 -1.61
CA LYS A 543 34.66 5.50 -0.52
C LYS A 543 34.67 4.81 0.84
N ILE A 544 35.37 5.41 1.80
CA ILE A 544 35.37 4.99 3.20
C ILE A 544 34.71 6.09 4.02
N LEU A 545 33.59 5.77 4.67
CA LEU A 545 32.99 6.62 5.69
C LEU A 545 33.52 6.21 7.06
N GLU A 546 34.17 7.15 7.74
CA GLU A 546 34.71 6.98 9.08
C GLU A 546 34.19 8.10 9.99
N PHE A 547 33.56 7.72 11.11
CA PHE A 547 33.05 8.66 12.09
C PHE A 547 34.20 9.21 12.96
N ASN A 548 34.91 10.21 12.42
CA ASN A 548 35.98 10.92 13.12
C ASN A 548 35.44 12.07 13.97
N SER A 549 36.28 12.64 14.83
CA SER A 549 35.89 13.73 15.76
C SER A 549 35.32 14.97 15.06
N LYS A 550 35.72 15.26 13.82
CA LYS A 550 35.20 16.39 13.03
C LYS A 550 33.76 16.13 12.58
N ILE A 551 33.49 14.97 11.99
CA ILE A 551 32.14 14.57 11.56
C ILE A 551 31.21 14.51 12.78
N VAL A 552 31.66 13.90 13.88
CA VAL A 552 30.90 13.82 15.13
C VAL A 552 30.52 15.21 15.65
N LYS A 553 31.42 16.19 15.56
CA LYS A 553 31.12 17.58 15.94
C LYS A 553 30.06 18.20 15.03
N LEU A 554 30.19 18.05 13.71
CA LEU A 554 29.23 18.58 12.74
C LEU A 554 27.82 17.99 12.93
N ILE A 555 27.71 16.68 13.21
CA ILE A 555 26.41 16.03 13.49
C ILE A 555 25.80 16.61 14.79
N LYS A 556 26.60 16.82 15.84
CA LYS A 556 26.13 17.43 17.11
C LYS A 556 25.70 18.89 16.95
N ASP A 557 26.29 19.62 16.01
CA ASP A 557 25.98 21.01 15.71
C ASP A 557 24.70 21.13 14.84
N ASN A 558 24.32 20.07 14.10
CA ASN A 558 23.07 20.02 13.35
C ASN A 558 21.87 19.78 14.29
N ARG A 559 21.23 20.87 14.74
CA ARG A 559 20.13 20.81 15.72
C ARG A 559 18.75 21.05 15.11
N ILE A 560 17.74 20.39 15.68
CA ILE A 560 16.31 20.50 15.37
C ILE A 560 15.66 21.43 16.39
N ASP A 561 14.95 22.44 15.91
CA ASP A 561 14.15 23.33 16.75
C ASP A 561 12.77 22.72 17.01
N ILE A 562 12.39 22.59 18.28
CA ILE A 562 11.07 22.06 18.67
C ILE A 562 10.12 23.14 19.19
N SER A 563 10.49 24.43 19.09
CA SER A 563 9.70 25.54 19.65
C SER A 563 8.26 25.54 19.12
N GLU A 564 8.07 25.34 17.81
CA GLU A 564 6.72 25.24 17.20
C GLU A 564 5.88 24.08 17.75
N ILE A 565 6.52 22.94 18.05
CA ILE A 565 5.83 21.77 18.61
C ILE A 565 5.35 22.08 20.02
N VAL A 566 6.18 22.78 20.80
CA VAL A 566 5.82 23.15 22.17
C VAL A 566 4.74 24.24 22.18
N ASP A 567 4.78 25.20 21.26
CA ASP A 567 3.70 26.18 21.05
C ASP A 567 2.35 25.49 20.82
N GLU A 568 2.31 24.48 19.95
CA GLU A 568 1.10 23.71 19.66
C GLU A 568 0.60 22.97 20.92
N VAL A 569 1.51 22.33 21.67
CA VAL A 569 1.17 21.65 22.93
C VAL A 569 0.59 22.62 23.97
N LEU A 570 1.19 23.80 24.11
CA LEU A 570 0.71 24.85 25.03
C LEU A 570 -0.66 25.38 24.60
N THR A 571 -0.88 25.58 23.30
CA THR A 571 -2.15 26.05 22.74
C THR A 571 -3.29 25.05 23.00
N ASN A 572 -2.99 23.76 22.86
CA ASN A 572 -3.95 22.67 23.08
C ASN A 572 -4.18 22.35 24.57
N ASN A 573 -3.33 22.83 25.48
CA ASN A 573 -3.40 22.54 26.91
C ASN A 573 -3.28 23.83 27.74
N GLN A 574 -4.42 24.50 27.98
CA GLN A 574 -4.49 25.77 28.72
C GLN A 574 -3.93 25.71 30.15
N GLU A 575 -3.80 24.51 30.73
CA GLU A 575 -3.23 24.29 32.08
C GLU A 575 -1.69 24.28 32.11
N ILE A 576 -1.04 24.14 30.96
CA ILE A 576 0.42 24.09 30.85
C ILE A 576 0.93 25.51 30.61
N THR A 577 1.84 25.95 31.47
CA THR A 577 2.51 27.26 31.39
C THR A 577 4.02 27.07 31.47
N LYS A 578 4.80 28.09 31.10
CA LYS A 578 6.26 28.07 31.26
C LYS A 578 6.70 27.65 32.67
N GLU A 579 5.99 28.12 33.69
CA GLU A 579 6.36 27.94 35.12
C GLU A 579 6.10 26.53 35.64
N ASN A 580 5.34 25.71 34.93
CA ASN A 580 5.07 24.31 35.29
C ASN A 580 5.47 23.30 34.21
N LEU A 581 6.16 23.73 33.15
CA LEU A 581 6.60 22.87 32.05
C LEU A 581 8.10 22.56 32.15
N HIS A 582 8.42 21.28 32.16
CA HIS A 582 9.77 20.75 32.17
C HIS A 582 10.00 19.92 30.92
N ILE A 583 11.08 20.21 30.20
CA ILE A 583 11.40 19.52 28.95
C ILE A 583 12.56 18.58 29.20
N VAL A 584 12.38 17.32 28.83
CA VAL A 584 13.43 16.31 28.84
C VAL A 584 13.65 15.86 27.41
N THR A 585 14.88 15.94 26.93
CA THR A 585 15.25 15.38 25.63
C THR A 585 16.12 14.15 25.82
N LEU A 586 15.83 13.11 25.03
CA LEU A 586 16.64 11.90 24.92
C LEU A 586 17.69 12.01 23.80
N LYS A 587 17.72 13.18 23.13
CA LYS A 587 18.56 13.50 21.99
C LYS A 587 19.23 14.87 22.14
N ASN A 588 20.54 14.90 22.03
CA ASN A 588 21.37 16.11 22.08
C ASN A 588 21.18 17.05 20.87
N CYS A 589 20.62 16.59 19.76
CA CYS A 589 20.33 17.41 18.58
C CYS A 589 19.05 18.24 18.73
N ILE A 590 18.32 18.13 19.83
CA ILE A 590 17.13 18.96 20.07
C ILE A 590 17.52 20.28 20.73
N LYS A 591 17.01 21.38 20.20
CA LYS A 591 17.09 22.72 20.80
C LYS A 591 15.71 23.34 20.95
N ILE A 592 15.57 24.22 21.93
CA ILE A 592 14.35 24.98 22.19
C ILE A 592 14.71 26.29 22.89
N ASP A 593 13.94 27.33 22.61
CA ASP A 593 14.09 28.63 23.26
C ASP A 593 13.75 28.57 24.76
N GLU A 594 14.52 29.28 25.58
CA GLU A 594 14.37 29.32 27.05
C GLU A 594 13.06 29.97 27.53
N SER A 595 12.33 30.63 26.62
CA SER A 595 11.00 31.19 26.89
C SER A 595 9.91 30.14 27.13
N TYR A 596 10.10 28.89 26.68
CA TYR A 596 9.04 27.86 26.70
C TYR A 596 8.96 27.01 27.97
N TYR A 597 10.05 26.91 28.75
CA TYR A 597 10.15 25.92 29.82
C TYR A 597 10.75 26.48 31.11
N LYS A 598 10.58 25.73 32.21
CA LYS A 598 11.21 25.96 33.51
C LYS A 598 12.55 25.26 33.65
N THR A 599 12.65 24.01 33.20
CA THR A 599 13.95 23.31 33.07
C THR A 599 14.02 22.52 31.76
N PHE A 600 15.20 22.51 31.15
CA PHE A 600 15.53 21.67 30.01
C PHE A 600 16.67 20.72 30.40
N ASN A 601 16.41 19.42 30.35
CA ASN A 601 17.39 18.39 30.70
C ASN A 601 17.63 17.46 29.51
N TYR A 602 18.89 17.22 29.20
CA TYR A 602 19.28 16.15 28.29
C TYR A 602 19.68 14.91 29.10
N LEU A 603 18.99 13.79 28.86
CA LEU A 603 19.33 12.50 29.45
C LEU A 603 20.18 11.71 28.47
N LYS A 604 21.32 11.21 28.97
CA LYS A 604 22.18 10.35 28.17
C LYS A 604 21.62 8.93 28.10
N PRO A 605 22.06 8.13 27.14
CA PRO A 605 21.68 6.73 27.06
C PRO A 605 21.87 5.91 28.34
N GLU A 606 22.97 6.15 29.06
CA GLU A 606 23.29 5.44 30.29
C GLU A 606 22.29 5.77 31.40
N ASP A 607 21.74 6.99 31.37
CA ASP A 607 20.75 7.47 32.33
C ASP A 607 19.43 6.70 32.19
N LEU A 608 19.00 6.39 30.96
CA LEU A 608 17.77 5.64 30.68
C LEU A 608 17.81 4.21 31.24
N VAL A 609 18.94 3.52 31.08
CA VAL A 609 19.11 2.15 31.59
C VAL A 609 19.08 2.15 33.12
N LYS A 610 19.74 3.12 33.75
CA LYS A 610 19.65 3.33 35.21
C LYS A 610 18.22 3.61 35.67
N GLY A 611 17.50 4.48 34.97
CA GLY A 611 16.09 4.76 35.28
C GLY A 611 15.20 3.52 35.21
N CYS A 612 15.43 2.65 34.23
CA CYS A 612 14.77 1.34 34.14
C CYS A 612 15.11 0.42 35.31
N SER A 613 16.38 0.38 35.74
CA SER A 613 16.82 -0.34 36.95
C SER A 613 16.10 0.20 38.20
N ASN A 614 16.14 1.51 38.41
CA ASN A 614 15.55 2.21 39.54
C ASN A 614 14.05 1.95 39.66
N TYR A 615 13.31 2.08 38.55
CA TYR A 615 11.88 1.75 38.51
C TYR A 615 11.60 0.34 39.05
N HIS A 616 12.32 -0.66 38.55
CA HIS A 616 12.12 -2.04 38.97
C HIS A 616 12.54 -2.29 40.41
N LYS A 617 13.58 -1.60 40.92
CA LYS A 617 13.99 -1.65 42.33
C LYS A 617 12.89 -1.11 43.24
N ILE A 618 12.44 0.12 43.01
CA ILE A 618 11.37 0.79 43.77
C ILE A 618 10.09 -0.06 43.74
N LEU A 619 9.70 -0.55 42.57
CA LEU A 619 8.52 -1.40 42.42
C LEU A 619 8.63 -2.70 43.24
N ASN A 620 9.80 -3.34 43.27
CA ASN A 620 10.00 -4.58 44.03
C ASN A 620 10.05 -4.33 45.54
N GLU A 621 10.60 -3.20 45.99
CA GLU A 621 10.65 -2.81 47.41
C GLU A 621 9.24 -2.51 47.94
N LEU A 622 8.49 -1.66 47.25
CA LEU A 622 7.14 -1.29 47.66
C LEU A 622 6.16 -2.48 47.65
N ASN A 623 6.30 -3.40 46.69
CA ASN A 623 5.51 -4.64 46.67
C ASN A 623 5.88 -5.63 47.79
N LYS A 624 7.04 -5.49 48.45
CA LYS A 624 7.36 -6.28 49.66
C LYS A 624 6.78 -5.66 50.92
N GLU A 625 6.73 -4.33 50.99
CA GLU A 625 6.24 -3.58 52.15
C GLU A 625 4.71 -3.55 52.24
N LYS A 626 4.04 -3.46 51.09
CA LYS A 626 2.57 -3.39 51.01
C LYS A 626 1.98 -4.76 50.66
N ASN A 627 0.93 -5.17 51.37
CA ASN A 627 0.15 -6.39 51.06
C ASN A 627 -0.67 -6.26 49.77
N GLU A 628 -0.75 -5.07 49.18
CA GLU A 628 -1.46 -4.76 47.94
C GLU A 628 -0.48 -4.42 46.81
N LYS A 629 -0.88 -4.66 45.56
CA LYS A 629 -0.05 -4.37 44.38
C LYS A 629 0.14 -2.87 44.20
N VAL A 630 1.40 -2.45 44.12
CA VAL A 630 1.75 -1.03 44.02
C VAL A 630 1.78 -0.56 42.57
N ILE A 631 1.17 0.59 42.32
CA ILE A 631 1.18 1.29 41.03
C ILE A 631 2.12 2.49 41.14
N LEU A 632 2.97 2.65 40.13
CA LEU A 632 3.96 3.72 40.04
C LEU A 632 3.66 4.71 38.90
N TRP A 633 2.94 4.25 37.88
CA TRP A 633 2.50 5.07 36.76
C TRP A 633 1.20 4.53 36.16
N ARG A 634 0.51 5.36 35.40
CA ARG A 634 -0.70 5.04 34.63
C ARG A 634 -0.46 5.42 33.17
N ASP A 635 -1.12 4.73 32.26
CA ASP A 635 -0.96 4.96 30.82
C ASP A 635 -2.30 5.39 30.23
N TYR A 636 -2.30 6.46 29.43
CA TYR A 636 -3.39 6.77 28.54
C TYR A 636 -3.11 6.10 27.20
N LEU A 637 -3.96 5.14 26.85
CA LEU A 637 -3.82 4.38 25.62
C LEU A 637 -4.03 5.30 24.40
N PRO A 638 -3.27 5.09 23.31
CA PRO A 638 -3.47 5.84 22.08
C PRO A 638 -4.88 5.59 21.52
N TYR A 639 -5.39 6.57 20.77
CA TYR A 639 -6.62 6.40 20.02
C TYR A 639 -6.53 5.19 19.09
N LEU A 640 -7.59 4.39 19.09
CA LEU A 640 -7.73 3.25 18.20
C LEU A 640 -9.18 3.22 17.74
N GLY A 641 -9.41 3.19 16.44
CA GLY A 641 -10.74 3.08 15.86
C GLY A 641 -10.79 2.11 14.70
N ILE A 642 -11.97 1.62 14.39
CA ILE A 642 -12.27 0.91 13.15
C ILE A 642 -12.71 1.95 12.11
N LYS A 643 -12.04 2.02 10.96
CA LYS A 643 -12.44 2.89 9.85
C LYS A 643 -13.82 2.47 9.36
N LYS A 644 -14.74 3.43 9.29
CA LYS A 644 -16.05 3.26 8.67
C LYS A 644 -15.98 3.75 7.23
N MET A 645 -17.07 3.55 6.49
CA MET A 645 -17.22 4.12 5.15
C MET A 645 -16.99 5.64 5.11
N TYR A 646 -17.48 6.35 6.12
CA TYR A 646 -17.17 7.74 6.42
C TYR A 646 -16.97 7.86 7.93
N GLY A 647 -15.87 8.48 8.33
CA GLY A 647 -15.48 8.58 9.73
C GLY A 647 -14.94 7.27 10.32
N ARG A 648 -15.08 7.12 11.64
CA ARG A 648 -14.61 5.92 12.37
C ARG A 648 -15.55 5.48 13.48
N PHE A 649 -15.30 4.26 13.97
CA PHE A 649 -15.87 3.70 15.19
C PHE A 649 -14.77 3.67 16.24
N ASP A 650 -14.87 4.49 17.28
CA ASP A 650 -13.84 4.57 18.33
C ASP A 650 -13.86 3.29 19.19
N LEU A 651 -12.74 2.56 19.23
CA LEU A 651 -12.51 1.44 20.15
C LEU A 651 -11.86 1.92 21.46
N ILE A 652 -10.95 2.89 21.34
CA ILE A 652 -10.24 3.52 22.46
C ILE A 652 -10.28 5.03 22.25
N LYS A 653 -10.80 5.74 23.25
CA LYS A 653 -10.88 7.20 23.29
C LYS A 653 -10.57 7.69 24.70
N ASN A 654 -9.46 8.41 24.87
CA ASN A 654 -9.01 8.95 26.17
C ASN A 654 -9.05 7.93 27.32
N GLN A 655 -8.68 6.68 27.06
CA GLN A 655 -8.79 5.61 28.06
C GLN A 655 -7.53 5.54 28.92
N ARG A 656 -7.70 5.67 30.23
CA ARG A 656 -6.64 5.46 31.22
C ARG A 656 -6.61 4.02 31.71
N VAL A 657 -5.42 3.43 31.80
CA VAL A 657 -5.16 2.08 32.31
C VAL A 657 -3.99 2.06 33.30
N GLN A 658 -3.91 0.97 34.07
CA GLN A 658 -2.84 0.67 34.99
C GLN A 658 -1.90 -0.37 34.34
N PRO A 659 -0.61 -0.08 34.11
CA PRO A 659 0.30 -0.94 33.37
C PRO A 659 0.81 -2.11 34.24
N MET A 660 -0.10 -2.98 34.65
CA MET A 660 0.18 -4.18 35.43
C MET A 660 0.34 -5.40 34.52
N TYR A 661 1.42 -6.16 34.73
CA TYR A 661 1.63 -7.43 34.05
C TYR A 661 0.58 -8.46 34.48
N ASP A 662 0.10 -9.23 33.51
CA ASP A 662 -0.83 -10.34 33.68
C ASP A 662 -2.22 -9.95 34.24
N GLU A 663 -2.53 -8.64 34.30
CA GLU A 663 -3.83 -8.13 34.71
C GLU A 663 -4.62 -7.53 33.55
N LYS A 664 -5.79 -8.13 33.32
CA LYS A 664 -6.72 -7.73 32.26
C LYS A 664 -7.61 -6.59 32.74
N GLN A 665 -7.60 -5.49 32.00
CA GLN A 665 -8.46 -4.33 32.25
C GLN A 665 -9.49 -4.15 31.14
N SER A 666 -10.75 -3.97 31.50
CA SER A 666 -11.83 -3.72 30.54
C SER A 666 -11.77 -2.29 30.02
N ILE A 667 -11.92 -2.11 28.70
CA ILE A 667 -12.06 -0.81 28.05
C ILE A 667 -13.54 -0.65 27.65
N PRO A 668 -14.24 0.38 28.15
CA PRO A 668 -15.62 0.63 27.74
C PRO A 668 -15.66 1.05 26.27
N ILE A 669 -16.57 0.42 25.51
CA ILE A 669 -16.88 0.81 24.13
C ILE A 669 -18.34 1.20 24.06
N GLU A 670 -18.61 2.38 23.51
CA GLU A 670 -19.95 2.87 23.24
C GLU A 670 -20.32 2.57 21.78
N GLY A 671 -21.43 1.88 21.56
CA GLY A 671 -21.95 1.57 20.22
C GLY A 671 -21.89 0.09 19.84
N TYR A 672 -22.39 -0.19 18.63
CA TYR A 672 -22.54 -1.54 18.08
C TYR A 672 -22.00 -1.57 16.65
N ILE A 673 -21.52 -2.74 16.22
CA ILE A 673 -21.13 -3.01 14.82
C ILE A 673 -21.97 -4.16 14.30
N THR A 674 -22.46 -4.02 13.07
CA THR A 674 -23.21 -5.08 12.38
C THR A 674 -22.27 -5.93 11.54
N LEU A 675 -22.25 -7.23 11.81
CA LEU A 675 -21.59 -8.21 10.94
C LEU A 675 -22.56 -8.62 9.82
N ALA A 676 -22.13 -8.42 8.57
CA ALA A 676 -22.96 -8.70 7.40
C ALA A 676 -23.17 -10.20 7.16
N LYS A 677 -24.37 -10.58 6.71
CA LYS A 677 -24.74 -11.93 6.30
C LYS A 677 -23.91 -12.43 5.11
N GLY A 678 -23.84 -13.75 4.94
CA GLY A 678 -23.21 -14.41 3.79
C GLY A 678 -21.68 -14.48 3.84
N LYS A 679 -21.04 -13.86 4.83
CA LYS A 679 -19.59 -13.89 5.05
C LYS A 679 -19.22 -14.80 6.21
N ASP A 680 -18.18 -15.59 6.04
CA ASP A 680 -17.51 -16.37 7.09
C ASP A 680 -16.28 -15.63 7.67
N LYS A 681 -15.82 -14.55 7.03
CA LYS A 681 -14.73 -13.69 7.47
C LYS A 681 -15.09 -12.22 7.29
N HIS A 682 -14.91 -11.41 8.32
CA HIS A 682 -15.07 -9.95 8.29
C HIS A 682 -13.74 -9.30 8.70
N LYS A 683 -13.28 -8.32 7.91
CA LYS A 683 -12.05 -7.58 8.17
C LYS A 683 -12.38 -6.12 8.41
N PHE A 684 -11.74 -5.53 9.40
CA PHE A 684 -11.95 -4.15 9.80
C PHE A 684 -10.60 -3.40 9.81
N THR A 685 -10.49 -2.40 8.94
CA THR A 685 -9.35 -1.49 8.89
C THR A 685 -9.27 -0.67 10.18
N LEU A 686 -8.07 -0.59 10.76
CA LEU A 686 -7.82 0.18 11.98
C LEU A 686 -7.17 1.52 11.64
N VAL A 687 -7.53 2.55 12.41
CA VAL A 687 -7.03 3.93 12.29
C VAL A 687 -6.73 4.54 13.67
N GLY A 688 -5.82 5.52 13.69
CA GLY A 688 -5.35 6.24 14.89
C GLY A 688 -6.24 7.42 15.30
N GLU A 689 -5.61 8.45 15.89
CA GLU A 689 -6.28 9.69 16.34
C GLU A 689 -6.72 10.57 15.18
N ASP A 690 -5.94 10.61 14.11
CA ASP A 690 -6.40 11.00 12.80
C ASP A 690 -7.06 9.78 12.15
N GLN A 691 -8.28 9.94 11.63
CA GLN A 691 -8.98 8.88 10.89
C GLN A 691 -8.27 8.47 9.60
N ASN A 692 -7.22 9.19 9.23
CA ASN A 692 -6.32 8.94 8.11
C ASN A 692 -4.97 8.35 8.55
N GLU A 693 -4.68 8.30 9.85
CA GLU A 693 -3.49 7.63 10.37
C GLU A 693 -3.69 6.11 10.26
N GLU A 694 -3.01 5.51 9.28
CA GLU A 694 -3.12 4.08 9.01
C GLU A 694 -2.46 3.22 10.10
N ILE A 695 -3.20 2.26 10.63
CA ILE A 695 -2.65 1.19 11.45
C ILE A 695 -2.49 -0.06 10.57
N ILE A 696 -1.30 -0.65 10.62
CA ILE A 696 -0.89 -1.79 9.78
C ILE A 696 -1.69 -3.06 10.12
N TYR A 697 -2.36 -3.12 11.27
CA TYR A 697 -3.21 -4.24 11.66
C TYR A 697 -4.68 -4.06 11.24
N GLU A 698 -5.38 -5.18 11.10
CA GLU A 698 -6.83 -5.26 10.93
C GLU A 698 -7.44 -6.12 12.03
N ALA A 699 -8.65 -5.75 12.45
CA ALA A 699 -9.47 -6.62 13.28
C ALA A 699 -10.18 -7.62 12.37
N VAL A 700 -9.89 -8.92 12.55
CA VAL A 700 -10.46 -10.00 11.75
C VAL A 700 -11.37 -10.87 12.59
N VAL A 701 -12.63 -10.97 12.19
CA VAL A 701 -13.62 -11.85 12.79
C VAL A 701 -13.82 -13.05 11.87
N LYS A 702 -13.62 -14.27 12.36
CA LYS A 702 -13.80 -15.51 11.60
C LYS A 702 -14.91 -16.37 12.19
N HIS A 703 -15.72 -16.92 11.32
CA HIS A 703 -16.81 -17.84 11.61
C HIS A 703 -16.55 -19.18 10.92
N LYS A 704 -17.06 -20.28 11.50
CA LYS A 704 -16.92 -21.61 10.88
C LYS A 704 -17.77 -21.77 9.61
N ASN A 705 -18.90 -21.06 9.56
CA ASN A 705 -19.83 -21.04 8.44
C ASN A 705 -20.21 -19.58 8.16
N PRO A 706 -20.60 -19.24 6.92
CA PRO A 706 -21.15 -17.93 6.60
C PRO A 706 -22.38 -17.60 7.46
N LEU A 707 -22.44 -16.35 7.96
CA LEU A 707 -23.57 -15.86 8.75
C LEU A 707 -24.88 -15.91 7.93
N LYS A 708 -26.01 -16.27 8.53
CA LYS A 708 -27.29 -16.38 7.79
C LYS A 708 -28.07 -15.06 7.75
N GLU A 709 -27.84 -14.21 8.74
CA GLU A 709 -28.47 -12.89 8.88
C GLU A 709 -27.45 -11.81 9.25
N ASP A 710 -27.83 -10.54 9.10
CA ASP A 710 -27.01 -9.42 9.57
C ASP A 710 -27.10 -9.38 11.11
N ILE A 711 -25.96 -9.42 11.80
CA ILE A 711 -25.92 -9.55 13.28
C ILE A 711 -25.31 -8.30 13.90
N GLU A 712 -26.13 -7.53 14.61
CA GLU A 712 -25.67 -6.44 15.46
C GLU A 712 -24.95 -6.99 16.70
N CYS A 713 -23.71 -6.54 16.90
CA CYS A 713 -22.81 -7.01 17.96
C CYS A 713 -22.38 -5.86 18.88
N LYS A 714 -22.36 -6.14 20.18
CA LYS A 714 -21.64 -5.35 21.17
C LYS A 714 -20.16 -5.74 21.17
N LEU A 715 -19.29 -4.76 21.33
CA LEU A 715 -17.85 -4.97 21.39
C LEU A 715 -17.36 -4.97 22.85
N GLU A 716 -16.54 -5.95 23.20
CA GLU A 716 -15.88 -6.07 24.50
C GLU A 716 -14.37 -6.03 24.29
N LEU A 717 -13.76 -4.86 24.53
CA LEU A 717 -12.32 -4.68 24.45
C LEU A 717 -11.69 -4.72 25.83
N SER A 718 -10.49 -5.27 25.88
CA SER A 718 -9.70 -5.31 27.09
C SER A 718 -8.23 -5.19 26.78
N TYR A 719 -7.48 -4.63 27.72
CA TYR A 719 -6.05 -4.39 27.61
C TYR A 719 -5.27 -5.10 28.72
N THR A 720 -4.15 -5.71 28.36
CA THR A 720 -3.21 -6.34 29.31
C THR A 720 -1.78 -5.89 28.99
N TYR A 721 -1.15 -5.17 29.92
CA TYR A 721 0.19 -4.62 29.71
C TYR A 721 1.25 -5.74 29.62
N GLY A 722 2.12 -5.66 28.61
CA GLY A 722 3.20 -6.63 28.40
C GLY A 722 2.75 -8.04 27.98
N SER A 723 1.46 -8.24 27.69
CA SER A 723 0.92 -9.49 27.14
C SER A 723 1.35 -9.71 25.69
N ASP A 724 1.39 -10.98 25.27
CA ASP A 724 1.59 -11.35 23.86
C ASP A 724 0.39 -10.91 23.00
N ASP A 725 -0.81 -10.90 23.58
CA ASP A 725 -2.02 -10.29 22.99
C ASP A 725 -2.42 -9.10 23.89
N PRO A 726 -1.95 -7.88 23.61
CA PRO A 726 -2.16 -6.74 24.49
C PRO A 726 -3.61 -6.28 24.47
N TYR A 727 -4.27 -6.37 23.30
CA TYR A 727 -5.69 -6.11 23.12
C TYR A 727 -6.44 -7.42 22.89
N GLU A 728 -7.47 -7.69 23.67
CA GLU A 728 -8.45 -8.72 23.34
C GLU A 728 -9.80 -8.06 23.06
N LEU A 729 -10.28 -8.21 21.82
CA LEU A 729 -11.57 -7.72 21.38
C LEU A 729 -12.50 -8.91 21.09
N TYR A 730 -13.71 -8.85 21.62
CA TYR A 730 -14.77 -9.82 21.34
C TYR A 730 -16.00 -9.13 20.75
N PHE A 731 -16.63 -9.80 19.79
CA PHE A 731 -17.95 -9.45 19.29
C PHE A 731 -18.98 -10.36 19.95
N THR A 732 -19.98 -9.77 20.61
CA THR A 732 -21.06 -10.47 21.31
C THR A 732 -22.40 -10.06 20.68
N PRO A 733 -23.19 -11.00 20.10
CA PRO A 733 -24.47 -10.66 19.48
C PRO A 733 -25.46 -10.08 20.48
N VAL A 734 -26.22 -9.06 20.07
CA VAL A 734 -27.24 -8.44 20.93
C VAL A 734 -28.50 -9.32 21.01
N LYS A 735 -28.92 -9.92 19.87
CA LYS A 735 -30.18 -10.69 19.76
C LYS A 735 -30.03 -12.07 19.11
N SER A 736 -29.01 -12.29 18.27
CA SER A 736 -28.87 -13.54 17.50
C SER A 736 -28.30 -14.69 18.34
N LYS A 737 -28.59 -15.92 17.93
CA LYS A 737 -28.08 -17.17 18.54
C LYS A 737 -27.03 -17.89 17.67
N GLU A 738 -26.61 -17.30 16.54
CA GLU A 738 -25.63 -17.95 15.65
C GLU A 738 -24.28 -18.22 16.32
N PHE A 739 -23.86 -17.35 17.23
CA PHE A 739 -22.69 -17.56 18.10
C PHE A 739 -22.90 -16.88 19.45
N ALA A 740 -22.18 -17.33 20.48
CA ALA A 740 -22.26 -16.71 21.81
C ALA A 740 -21.35 -15.48 21.93
N ARG A 741 -20.10 -15.62 21.50
CA ARG A 741 -19.10 -14.55 21.37
C ARG A 741 -18.01 -15.03 20.40
N VAL A 742 -17.37 -14.12 19.69
CA VAL A 742 -16.24 -14.43 18.80
C VAL A 742 -15.05 -13.53 19.14
N LYS A 743 -13.86 -14.13 19.30
CA LYS A 743 -12.62 -13.40 19.53
C LYS A 743 -12.11 -12.86 18.18
N VAL A 744 -11.66 -11.62 18.17
CA VAL A 744 -11.00 -10.99 17.03
C VAL A 744 -9.56 -11.51 16.94
N ASP A 745 -9.15 -11.89 15.74
CA ASP A 745 -7.76 -12.10 15.38
C ASP A 745 -7.19 -10.76 14.86
N TRP A 746 -6.11 -10.26 15.47
CA TRP A 746 -5.39 -9.10 14.93
C TRP A 746 -4.44 -9.58 13.84
N GLU A 747 -4.78 -9.36 12.57
CA GLU A 747 -3.96 -9.75 11.41
C GLU A 747 -3.24 -8.53 10.85
N GLU A 748 -2.00 -8.70 10.39
CA GLU A 748 -1.28 -7.67 9.66
C GLU A 748 -1.85 -7.50 8.24
N ARG A 749 -2.18 -6.27 7.87
CA ARG A 749 -2.65 -5.89 6.53
C ARG A 749 -1.47 -5.86 5.58
N LYS A 750 -1.42 -6.84 4.68
CA LYS A 750 -0.43 -6.86 3.58
C LYS A 750 -0.87 -6.05 2.38
N GLU A 751 -2.18 -6.05 2.12
CA GLU A 751 -2.81 -5.37 0.99
C GLU A 751 -4.26 -5.03 1.34
N TYR A 752 -4.77 -3.96 0.74
CA TYR A 752 -6.19 -3.62 0.80
C TYR A 752 -7.00 -4.53 -0.13
N GLU A 753 -8.28 -4.71 0.18
CA GLU A 753 -9.19 -5.43 -0.73
C GLU A 753 -9.26 -4.71 -2.08
N TYR A 754 -9.07 -5.47 -3.17
CA TYR A 754 -9.12 -4.98 -4.54
C TYR A 754 -9.96 -5.88 -5.47
N LYS A 755 -10.24 -7.12 -5.03
CA LYS A 755 -11.11 -8.07 -5.73
C LYS A 755 -12.56 -7.80 -5.36
N ASP A 756 -13.46 -7.96 -6.33
CA ASP A 756 -14.90 -7.82 -6.17
C ASP A 756 -15.37 -6.46 -5.61
N LEU A 757 -14.51 -5.42 -5.69
CA LEU A 757 -14.91 -4.06 -5.38
C LEU A 757 -15.96 -3.56 -6.37
N LYS A 758 -16.94 -2.83 -5.83
CA LYS A 758 -18.08 -2.28 -6.57
C LYS A 758 -17.64 -1.28 -7.63
N TYR A 759 -18.39 -1.18 -8.72
CA TYR A 759 -18.14 -0.21 -9.78
C TYR A 759 -19.47 0.33 -10.31
N PRO A 760 -19.47 1.51 -10.96
CA PRO A 760 -20.70 2.09 -11.49
C PRO A 760 -21.25 1.26 -12.64
N GLN A 761 -22.56 1.03 -12.64
CA GLN A 761 -23.26 0.48 -13.80
C GLN A 761 -23.71 1.62 -14.72
N PHE A 762 -23.49 1.47 -16.02
CA PHE A 762 -24.08 2.38 -17.00
C PHE A 762 -25.58 2.13 -17.09
N PRO A 763 -26.44 3.17 -17.14
CA PRO A 763 -27.89 2.96 -17.20
C PRO A 763 -28.33 2.14 -18.39
N ASN A 764 -29.35 1.30 -18.19
CA ASN A 764 -29.85 0.43 -19.25
C ASN A 764 -30.34 1.25 -20.45
N ARG A 765 -29.97 0.81 -21.65
CA ARG A 765 -30.40 1.44 -22.90
C ARG A 765 -31.87 1.09 -23.17
N GLU A 766 -32.73 2.09 -23.12
CA GLU A 766 -34.07 2.01 -23.71
C GLU A 766 -33.96 2.00 -25.25
N ASP A 767 -34.79 1.23 -25.93
CA ASP A 767 -34.85 1.22 -27.40
C ASP A 767 -35.96 2.17 -27.90
N TRP A 768 -35.96 2.49 -29.20
CA TRP A 768 -36.87 3.45 -29.83
C TRP A 768 -38.36 3.13 -29.65
N ASP A 769 -38.69 1.86 -29.35
CA ASP A 769 -40.04 1.34 -29.14
C ASP A 769 -40.50 1.40 -27.67
N SER A 770 -39.70 1.98 -26.76
CA SER A 770 -40.12 2.18 -25.37
C SER A 770 -41.28 3.19 -25.27
N PRO A 771 -42.29 2.96 -24.42
CA PRO A 771 -43.47 3.84 -24.32
C PRO A 771 -43.13 5.31 -24.00
N GLU A 772 -42.10 5.55 -23.19
CA GLU A 772 -41.64 6.90 -22.87
C GLU A 772 -41.06 7.61 -24.10
N ILE A 773 -40.20 6.94 -24.86
CA ILE A 773 -39.60 7.49 -26.08
C ILE A 773 -40.67 7.72 -27.14
N ILE A 774 -41.60 6.77 -27.32
CA ILE A 774 -42.74 6.93 -28.23
C ILE A 774 -43.59 8.15 -27.83
N THR A 775 -43.84 8.36 -26.54
CA THR A 775 -44.64 9.51 -26.07
C THR A 775 -43.93 10.83 -26.37
N GLU A 776 -42.61 10.88 -26.21
CA GLU A 776 -41.82 12.07 -26.54
C GLU A 776 -41.73 12.31 -28.06
N ILE A 777 -41.55 11.26 -28.85
CA ILE A 777 -41.57 11.34 -30.31
C ILE A 777 -42.96 11.68 -30.82
N ALA A 778 -44.04 11.25 -30.17
CA ALA A 778 -45.41 11.61 -30.55
C ALA A 778 -45.69 13.12 -30.40
N LYS A 779 -44.90 13.83 -29.59
CA LYS A 779 -44.85 15.30 -29.57
C LYS A 779 -43.99 15.88 -30.71
N GLU A 780 -43.67 15.08 -31.73
CA GLU A 780 -42.74 15.31 -32.85
C GLU A 780 -42.73 16.76 -33.36
N LYS A 781 -43.95 17.29 -33.46
CA LYS A 781 -44.29 18.59 -34.00
C LYS A 781 -43.75 19.78 -33.18
N GLU A 782 -43.65 19.63 -31.87
CA GLU A 782 -43.06 20.64 -30.98
C GLU A 782 -41.57 20.39 -30.69
N LEU A 783 -40.99 19.28 -31.17
CA LEU A 783 -39.66 18.78 -30.76
C LEU A 783 -38.51 19.73 -31.14
N PHE A 784 -38.37 20.03 -32.43
CA PHE A 784 -37.34 20.93 -32.96
C PHE A 784 -37.91 22.31 -33.27
N ARG A 785 -38.97 22.71 -32.58
CA ARG A 785 -39.69 23.98 -32.80
C ARG A 785 -38.77 25.20 -32.75
N SER A 786 -37.82 25.23 -31.83
CA SER A 786 -36.82 26.31 -31.68
C SER A 786 -35.86 26.43 -32.88
N ILE A 787 -35.86 25.44 -33.78
CA ILE A 787 -35.10 25.41 -35.04
C ILE A 787 -36.01 25.55 -36.25
N THR A 788 -37.16 24.88 -36.23
CA THR A 788 -38.07 24.71 -37.38
C THR A 788 -39.07 25.85 -37.52
N ASN A 789 -39.45 26.52 -36.41
CA ASN A 789 -40.45 27.58 -36.41
C ASN A 789 -39.86 29.00 -36.27
N ILE A 790 -38.64 29.21 -36.78
CA ILE A 790 -37.96 30.50 -36.71
C ILE A 790 -38.06 31.28 -38.02
N MET A 791 -38.12 32.60 -37.90
CA MET A 791 -38.11 33.55 -39.02
C MET A 791 -37.05 34.61 -38.75
N PHE A 792 -36.16 34.86 -39.72
CA PHE A 792 -35.25 35.99 -39.67
C PHE A 792 -35.88 37.16 -40.40
N ILE A 793 -35.85 38.32 -39.77
CA ILE A 793 -36.48 39.53 -40.29
C ILE A 793 -35.43 40.64 -40.27
N ASN A 794 -35.16 41.23 -41.44
CA ASN A 794 -34.30 42.41 -41.56
C ASN A 794 -35.06 43.65 -41.11
N THR A 795 -34.52 44.38 -40.14
CA THR A 795 -35.20 45.49 -39.47
C THR A 795 -35.04 46.83 -40.19
N LYS A 796 -34.13 46.93 -41.19
CA LYS A 796 -33.76 48.21 -41.85
C LYS A 796 -34.95 48.98 -42.44
N ASN A 797 -35.94 48.27 -42.97
CA ASN A 797 -37.05 48.84 -43.74
C ASN A 797 -38.44 48.62 -43.08
N ILE A 798 -38.48 48.21 -41.81
CA ILE A 798 -39.74 47.80 -41.17
C ILE A 798 -40.39 48.93 -40.39
N ASP A 799 -41.67 49.19 -40.70
CA ASP A 799 -42.51 50.13 -39.97
C ASP A 799 -43.08 49.47 -38.69
N VAL A 800 -42.49 49.79 -37.54
CA VAL A 800 -42.91 49.24 -36.24
C VAL A 800 -43.70 50.28 -35.43
N VAL A 801 -45.01 50.05 -35.30
CA VAL A 801 -45.93 51.02 -34.68
C VAL A 801 -45.93 50.89 -33.15
N SER A 802 -45.66 52.00 -32.45
CA SER A 802 -45.31 52.06 -31.02
C SER A 802 -46.48 52.21 -30.02
N LYS A 803 -47.70 51.74 -30.30
CA LYS A 803 -48.85 51.91 -29.37
C LYS A 803 -49.47 50.59 -28.89
N SER A 804 -49.21 50.29 -27.62
CA SER A 804 -49.86 49.29 -26.74
C SER A 804 -49.78 47.80 -27.10
N LEU A 805 -49.80 47.42 -28.38
CA LEU A 805 -49.53 46.09 -28.93
C LEU A 805 -48.47 46.29 -30.02
N ALA A 806 -47.25 45.80 -29.81
CA ALA A 806 -46.23 45.87 -30.86
C ALA A 806 -46.55 44.79 -31.89
N PHE A 807 -46.62 45.16 -33.17
CA PHE A 807 -46.84 44.24 -34.28
C PHE A 807 -45.89 44.59 -35.41
N ILE A 808 -45.50 43.59 -36.20
CA ILE A 808 -44.69 43.74 -37.42
C ILE A 808 -45.61 43.53 -38.62
N LYS A 809 -45.60 44.48 -39.55
CA LYS A 809 -46.39 44.47 -40.78
C LYS A 809 -45.46 44.47 -41.97
N LEU A 810 -45.56 43.46 -42.83
CA LEU A 810 -44.80 43.35 -44.07
C LEU A 810 -45.77 43.21 -45.23
N LYS A 811 -45.47 43.87 -46.35
CA LYS A 811 -46.32 43.93 -47.54
C LYS A 811 -45.51 43.67 -48.81
N ASP A 812 -46.13 42.96 -49.74
CA ASP A 812 -45.65 42.78 -51.12
C ASP A 812 -44.15 42.42 -51.20
N ASP A 813 -43.32 43.28 -51.81
CA ASP A 813 -41.88 43.02 -52.00
C ASP A 813 -41.07 42.99 -50.69
N ASP A 814 -41.51 43.67 -49.64
CA ASP A 814 -40.84 43.66 -48.33
C ASP A 814 -40.84 42.24 -47.73
N ILE A 815 -41.88 41.44 -48.00
CA ILE A 815 -41.96 40.05 -47.54
C ILE A 815 -40.86 39.21 -48.20
N ARG A 816 -40.55 39.47 -49.48
CA ARG A 816 -39.58 38.69 -50.25
C ARG A 816 -38.14 39.11 -49.98
N ASN A 817 -37.93 40.39 -49.71
CA ASN A 817 -36.61 40.98 -49.54
C ASN A 817 -36.13 40.95 -48.07
N GLU A 818 -37.05 41.09 -47.11
CA GLU A 818 -36.70 41.31 -45.70
C GLU A 818 -36.95 40.08 -44.80
N VAL A 819 -37.58 39.01 -45.32
CA VAL A 819 -37.84 37.78 -44.56
C VAL A 819 -37.01 36.61 -45.09
N ILE A 820 -36.23 36.00 -44.21
CA ILE A 820 -35.49 34.77 -44.50
C ILE A 820 -36.08 33.64 -43.64
N LEU A 821 -36.52 32.59 -44.33
CA LEU A 821 -36.98 31.35 -43.71
C LEU A 821 -35.84 30.33 -43.72
N PRO A 822 -35.13 30.12 -42.60
CA PRO A 822 -34.06 29.12 -42.56
C PRO A 822 -34.61 27.70 -42.77
N TYR A 823 -35.83 27.42 -42.29
CA TYR A 823 -36.51 26.15 -42.50
C TYR A 823 -37.59 26.24 -43.58
N LYS A 824 -37.48 25.39 -44.60
CA LYS A 824 -38.39 25.38 -45.76
C LYS A 824 -39.75 24.72 -45.50
N LYS A 825 -39.91 24.00 -44.38
CA LYS A 825 -41.12 23.24 -44.05
C LYS A 825 -41.48 23.38 -42.57
N PHE A 826 -42.07 24.50 -42.16
CA PHE A 826 -42.55 24.64 -40.77
C PHE A 826 -43.43 23.45 -40.35
N ASP A 827 -43.47 23.19 -39.04
CA ASP A 827 -44.19 22.06 -38.46
C ASP A 827 -45.65 21.92 -38.98
N ALA A 828 -46.16 20.69 -39.03
CA ALA A 828 -47.46 20.30 -39.58
C ALA A 828 -48.61 20.88 -38.76
N GLY A 829 -48.94 22.12 -39.10
CA GLY A 829 -49.94 22.98 -38.49
C GLY A 829 -49.69 24.45 -38.85
N PHE A 830 -48.46 24.84 -39.16
CA PHE A 830 -48.05 26.19 -39.54
C PHE A 830 -48.16 26.41 -41.06
N GLN A 831 -48.80 27.49 -41.50
CA GLN A 831 -48.87 27.80 -42.93
C GLN A 831 -47.55 28.46 -43.36
N LEU A 832 -46.92 27.91 -44.39
CA LEU A 832 -45.73 28.52 -45.00
C LEU A 832 -46.11 29.81 -45.73
N LEU A 833 -45.21 30.79 -45.73
CA LEU A 833 -45.27 31.91 -46.65
C LEU A 833 -45.23 31.36 -48.09
N ASN A 834 -46.37 31.42 -48.78
CA ASN A 834 -46.44 31.10 -50.21
C ASN A 834 -46.00 32.33 -51.02
N ASN A 835 -45.52 32.12 -52.25
CA ASN A 835 -45.15 33.18 -53.21
C ASN A 835 -46.30 34.15 -53.52
N GLN A 836 -47.54 33.72 -53.27
CA GLN A 836 -48.78 34.50 -53.42
C GLN A 836 -49.15 35.31 -52.16
N THR A 837 -48.39 35.21 -51.06
CA THR A 837 -48.67 35.97 -49.83
C THR A 837 -48.37 37.45 -50.04
N ASN A 838 -49.38 38.30 -49.87
CA ASN A 838 -49.24 39.75 -50.07
C ASN A 838 -49.10 40.51 -48.75
N ARG A 839 -49.55 39.94 -47.63
CA ARG A 839 -49.60 40.60 -46.33
C ARG A 839 -49.15 39.64 -45.23
N VAL A 840 -48.18 40.06 -44.42
CA VAL A 840 -47.75 39.32 -43.23
C VAL A 840 -47.93 40.21 -42.02
N PHE A 841 -48.71 39.74 -41.05
CA PHE A 841 -48.94 40.40 -39.77
C PHE A 841 -48.41 39.50 -38.66
N ILE A 842 -47.45 40.01 -37.88
CA ILE A 842 -46.86 39.31 -36.75
C ILE A 842 -47.22 40.07 -35.48
N GLU A 843 -48.06 39.48 -34.64
CA GLU A 843 -48.41 40.02 -33.34
C GLU A 843 -47.31 39.69 -32.33
N LEU A 844 -46.81 40.68 -31.59
CA LEU A 844 -45.78 40.48 -30.57
C LEU A 844 -46.39 40.43 -29.18
N ASN A 845 -46.01 39.41 -28.39
CA ASN A 845 -46.51 39.26 -27.03
C ASN A 845 -46.03 40.37 -26.08
N SER A 846 -46.92 41.29 -25.72
CA SER A 846 -46.61 42.40 -24.80
C SER A 846 -46.34 41.99 -23.36
N LYS A 847 -46.72 40.77 -22.93
CA LYS A 847 -46.46 40.28 -21.56
C LYS A 847 -45.03 39.76 -21.36
N ASN A 848 -44.38 39.26 -22.42
CA ASN A 848 -43.05 38.65 -22.34
C ASN A 848 -41.93 39.54 -22.88
N ILE A 849 -42.27 40.61 -23.61
CA ILE A 849 -41.30 41.53 -24.22
C ILE A 849 -41.45 42.90 -23.53
N TRP A 850 -40.50 43.22 -22.64
CA TRP A 850 -40.45 44.55 -22.01
C TRP A 850 -40.24 45.63 -23.08
N ARG A 851 -41.05 46.70 -23.07
CA ARG A 851 -41.00 47.79 -24.06
C ARG A 851 -39.61 48.42 -24.20
N SER A 852 -38.80 48.44 -23.13
CA SER A 852 -37.42 48.95 -23.14
C SER A 852 -36.43 48.06 -23.90
N ASN A 853 -36.67 46.74 -23.96
CA ASN A 853 -35.81 45.80 -24.69
C ASN A 853 -36.15 45.77 -26.19
N PHE A 854 -37.39 46.10 -26.55
CA PHE A 854 -37.84 46.03 -27.93
C PHE A 854 -37.20 47.12 -28.83
N SER A 855 -37.00 48.33 -28.29
CA SER A 855 -36.27 49.39 -29.01
C SER A 855 -34.78 49.09 -29.20
N THR A 856 -34.17 48.33 -28.28
CA THR A 856 -32.80 47.83 -28.41
C THR A 856 -32.69 46.67 -29.39
N LEU A 857 -33.68 45.75 -29.42
CA LEU A 857 -33.74 44.65 -30.39
C LEU A 857 -33.83 45.14 -31.85
N LEU A 858 -34.53 46.25 -32.10
CA LEU A 858 -34.63 46.84 -33.44
C LEU A 858 -33.36 47.58 -33.91
N LYS A 859 -32.32 47.71 -33.05
CA LYS A 859 -31.03 48.29 -33.46
C LYS A 859 -30.17 47.32 -34.27
N SER A 860 -30.39 46.01 -34.14
CA SER A 860 -29.67 45.01 -34.93
C SER A 860 -30.27 44.90 -36.32
N GLU A 861 -29.43 44.70 -37.34
CA GLU A 861 -29.85 44.57 -38.75
C GLU A 861 -30.86 43.45 -38.95
N TYR A 862 -30.72 42.34 -38.22
CA TYR A 862 -31.68 41.24 -38.23
C TYR A 862 -32.26 41.02 -36.83
N ILE A 863 -33.46 40.47 -36.78
CA ILE A 863 -34.04 39.85 -35.58
C ILE A 863 -34.50 38.43 -35.93
N THR A 864 -34.41 37.53 -34.96
CA THR A 864 -34.95 36.18 -35.07
C THR A 864 -36.18 36.05 -34.20
N ILE A 865 -37.25 35.45 -34.73
CA ILE A 865 -38.52 35.26 -34.03
C ILE A 865 -38.95 33.80 -34.10
N ILE A 866 -39.40 33.23 -32.97
CA ILE A 866 -40.16 31.97 -32.98
C ILE A 866 -41.64 32.29 -33.21
N CYS A 867 -42.19 31.79 -34.30
CA CYS A 867 -43.57 32.02 -34.70
C CYS A 867 -44.50 30.86 -34.30
N ARG A 868 -45.73 31.20 -33.89
CA ARG A 868 -46.89 30.29 -33.85
C ARG A 868 -47.99 30.81 -34.76
N ASN A 869 -48.87 29.95 -35.23
CA ASN A 869 -50.13 30.41 -35.81
C ASN A 869 -50.93 31.18 -34.77
N SER A 870 -51.51 32.30 -35.19
CA SER A 870 -52.47 33.03 -34.36
C SER A 870 -53.72 32.17 -34.14
N ARG A 871 -54.13 31.99 -32.88
CA ARG A 871 -55.43 31.38 -32.55
C ARG A 871 -56.45 32.50 -32.45
N VAL A 872 -57.27 32.67 -33.48
CA VAL A 872 -58.41 33.58 -33.43
C VAL A 872 -59.39 33.06 -32.39
N LYS A 873 -59.62 33.83 -31.32
CA LYS A 873 -60.52 33.44 -30.22
C LYS A 873 -61.96 33.93 -30.44
N ASN A 874 -62.13 34.94 -31.27
CA ASN A 874 -63.43 35.55 -31.53
C ASN A 874 -64.04 35.02 -32.84
N GLN A 875 -65.33 35.23 -33.02
CA GLN A 875 -66.04 34.82 -34.23
C GLN A 875 -65.55 35.63 -35.44
N ILE A 876 -65.24 34.91 -36.52
CA ILE A 876 -64.88 35.48 -37.81
C ILE A 876 -66.16 35.64 -38.64
N LEU A 877 -66.35 36.81 -39.27
CA LEU A 877 -67.39 37.05 -40.26
C LEU A 877 -66.77 37.34 -41.62
N GLU A 878 -67.39 36.81 -42.66
CA GLU A 878 -67.12 37.16 -44.04
C GLU A 878 -68.26 38.06 -44.54
N ILE A 879 -67.91 39.22 -45.09
CA ILE A 879 -68.88 40.21 -45.58
C ILE A 879 -68.53 40.57 -47.01
N ASP A 880 -69.49 40.41 -47.91
CA ASP A 880 -69.36 40.68 -49.34
C ASP A 880 -70.28 41.85 -49.76
N ASN A 881 -70.13 42.33 -51.00
CA ASN A 881 -70.92 43.43 -51.59
C ASN A 881 -70.76 44.79 -50.90
N LEU A 882 -69.55 45.12 -50.44
CA LEU A 882 -69.24 46.40 -49.79
C LEU A 882 -68.89 47.52 -50.77
N LYS A 883 -68.70 47.20 -52.06
CA LYS A 883 -68.32 48.18 -53.07
C LYS A 883 -69.37 49.30 -53.18
N GLY A 884 -68.94 50.52 -52.93
CA GLY A 884 -69.81 51.72 -52.91
C GLY A 884 -70.49 52.02 -51.56
N ASN A 885 -70.39 51.14 -50.56
CA ASN A 885 -70.94 51.37 -49.21
C ASN A 885 -69.99 52.13 -48.27
N TRP A 886 -68.79 52.47 -48.74
CA TRP A 886 -67.78 53.23 -48.01
C TRP A 886 -68.04 54.75 -48.07
N LYS A 887 -68.05 55.40 -46.91
CA LYS A 887 -68.14 56.86 -46.75
C LYS A 887 -66.85 57.39 -46.13
N LYS A 888 -66.51 58.65 -46.36
CA LYS A 888 -65.33 59.28 -45.73
C LYS A 888 -65.68 60.01 -44.44
N ASP A 889 -64.82 59.88 -43.43
CA ASP A 889 -64.91 60.61 -42.17
C ASP A 889 -64.31 62.03 -42.29
N LYS A 890 -64.23 62.76 -41.16
CA LYS A 890 -63.64 64.12 -41.11
C LYS A 890 -62.13 64.15 -41.38
N ASN A 891 -61.46 63.00 -41.36
CA ASN A 891 -60.02 62.85 -41.64
C ASN A 891 -59.76 62.23 -43.01
N ASP A 892 -60.78 62.19 -43.89
CA ASP A 892 -60.73 61.60 -45.23
C ASP A 892 -60.51 60.08 -45.26
N LEU A 893 -60.80 59.39 -44.15
CA LEU A 893 -60.69 57.92 -44.02
C LEU A 893 -62.02 57.22 -44.27
N TYR A 894 -61.97 56.04 -44.90
CA TYR A 894 -63.16 55.27 -45.21
C TYR A 894 -63.78 54.61 -43.97
N TYR A 895 -65.10 54.62 -43.88
CA TYR A 895 -65.88 53.87 -42.91
C TYR A 895 -67.21 53.42 -43.51
N THR A 896 -67.80 52.37 -42.97
CA THR A 896 -69.14 51.92 -43.32
C THR A 896 -69.88 51.41 -42.08
N LYS A 897 -71.21 51.46 -42.14
CA LYS A 897 -72.13 50.93 -41.12
C LYS A 897 -73.04 49.94 -41.81
N LEU A 898 -73.12 48.75 -41.27
CA LEU A 898 -73.88 47.66 -41.86
C LEU A 898 -74.39 46.73 -40.76
N SER A 899 -75.52 46.11 -40.98
CA SER A 899 -76.09 45.13 -40.06
C SER A 899 -75.70 43.74 -40.58
N ALA A 900 -75.22 42.87 -39.68
CA ALA A 900 -74.78 41.52 -40.02
C ALA A 900 -75.33 40.51 -39.02
N PHE A 901 -75.60 39.30 -39.47
CA PHE A 901 -76.10 38.23 -38.61
C PHE A 901 -74.96 37.45 -37.94
N ILE A 902 -75.12 37.15 -36.65
CA ILE A 902 -74.17 36.39 -35.82
C ILE A 902 -74.85 35.08 -35.34
N ALA A 903 -74.02 34.10 -34.95
CA ALA A 903 -74.42 32.80 -34.37
C ALA A 903 -75.44 31.98 -35.19
N ASP A 904 -75.03 31.53 -36.39
CA ASP A 904 -75.88 30.77 -37.32
C ASP A 904 -77.19 31.48 -37.68
N ASN A 905 -77.10 32.77 -38.04
CA ASN A 905 -78.21 33.62 -38.48
C ASN A 905 -79.29 33.95 -37.43
N LYS A 906 -78.97 33.93 -36.13
CA LYS A 906 -79.97 34.12 -35.07
C LYS A 906 -80.05 35.52 -34.47
N GLU A 907 -79.01 36.33 -34.61
CA GLU A 907 -78.94 37.67 -34.02
C GLU A 907 -78.43 38.68 -35.06
N GLU A 908 -79.20 39.72 -35.36
CA GLU A 908 -78.76 40.82 -36.24
C GLU A 908 -78.08 41.91 -35.40
N VAL A 909 -76.85 42.27 -35.78
CA VAL A 909 -76.08 43.30 -35.05
C VAL A 909 -75.57 44.38 -36.00
N ASP A 910 -75.55 45.62 -35.52
CA ASP A 910 -74.94 46.73 -36.24
C ASP A 910 -73.43 46.72 -36.08
N LEU A 911 -72.71 46.59 -37.19
CA LEU A 911 -71.27 46.64 -37.29
C LEU A 911 -70.80 48.02 -37.75
N PHE A 912 -69.86 48.59 -37.00
CA PHE A 912 -69.13 49.78 -37.41
C PHE A 912 -67.73 49.39 -37.90
N ILE A 913 -67.49 49.59 -39.20
CA ILE A 913 -66.22 49.27 -39.84
C ILE A 913 -65.52 50.56 -40.23
N HIS A 914 -64.29 50.73 -39.78
CA HIS A 914 -63.47 51.91 -40.06
C HIS A 914 -62.16 51.46 -40.71
N GLN A 915 -61.61 52.26 -41.63
CA GLN A 915 -60.37 51.97 -42.36
C GLN A 915 -59.20 51.65 -41.42
N LYS A 916 -59.10 52.33 -40.28
CA LYS A 916 -58.10 52.06 -39.21
C LYS A 916 -58.24 50.68 -38.54
N SER A 917 -59.36 49.99 -38.70
CA SER A 917 -59.59 48.65 -38.13
C SER A 917 -59.06 47.52 -39.03
N PHE A 918 -58.63 47.83 -40.26
CA PHE A 918 -57.94 46.88 -41.13
C PHE A 918 -56.53 46.57 -40.60
N LEU A 919 -56.09 45.32 -40.81
CA LEU A 919 -54.71 44.92 -40.53
C LEU A 919 -53.74 45.80 -41.31
N PHE A 920 -54.06 46.17 -42.54
CA PHE A 920 -53.34 47.17 -43.32
C PHE A 920 -54.37 48.20 -43.78
N TRP A 921 -54.28 49.42 -43.27
CA TRP A 921 -55.31 50.44 -43.49
C TRP A 921 -55.40 50.87 -44.96
N GLU A 922 -54.31 50.68 -45.71
CA GLU A 922 -54.21 50.90 -47.16
C GLU A 922 -54.99 49.86 -47.98
N ASP A 923 -55.35 48.72 -47.39
CA ASP A 923 -56.13 47.68 -48.07
C ASP A 923 -57.63 48.01 -48.10
N CYS A 924 -58.05 49.05 -47.36
CA CYS A 924 -59.38 49.61 -47.45
C CYS A 924 -59.41 50.75 -48.49
N SER A 925 -60.24 50.56 -49.52
CA SER A 925 -60.49 51.51 -50.60
C SER A 925 -61.99 51.58 -50.89
N TYR A 926 -62.42 52.60 -51.65
CA TYR A 926 -63.80 52.67 -52.14
C TYR A 926 -64.22 51.43 -52.94
N SER A 927 -63.25 50.73 -53.56
CA SER A 927 -63.43 49.51 -54.33
C SER A 927 -63.38 48.20 -53.53
N THR A 928 -63.07 48.25 -52.22
CA THR A 928 -62.99 47.06 -51.39
C THR A 928 -64.39 46.45 -51.22
N ASP A 929 -64.57 45.24 -51.72
CA ASP A 929 -65.90 44.62 -51.88
C ASP A 929 -66.14 43.46 -50.91
N GLN A 930 -65.10 42.68 -50.61
CA GLN A 930 -65.17 41.47 -49.80
C GLN A 930 -64.15 41.55 -48.67
N ILE A 931 -64.60 41.42 -47.42
CA ILE A 931 -63.74 41.47 -46.23
C ILE A 931 -64.00 40.31 -45.29
N GLU A 932 -62.96 39.93 -44.56
CA GLU A 932 -63.02 39.02 -43.42
C GLU A 932 -62.69 39.83 -42.16
N LEU A 933 -63.47 39.68 -41.10
CA LEU A 933 -63.28 40.46 -39.86
C LEU A 933 -63.51 39.65 -38.59
N GLU A 934 -62.90 40.10 -37.51
CA GLU A 934 -63.05 39.54 -36.17
C GLU A 934 -64.01 40.41 -35.34
N LEU A 935 -65.04 39.78 -34.79
CA LEU A 935 -66.05 40.46 -33.95
C LEU A 935 -65.61 40.59 -32.51
N VAL A 936 -65.68 41.80 -31.95
CA VAL A 936 -65.41 42.06 -30.54
C VAL A 936 -66.55 42.85 -29.92
N TYR A 937 -67.23 42.26 -28.93
CA TYR A 937 -68.25 42.95 -28.15
C TYR A 937 -67.61 43.81 -27.06
N LYS A 938 -67.84 45.13 -27.08
CA LYS A 938 -67.31 46.05 -26.07
C LYS A 938 -68.24 47.25 -25.90
N GLU A 939 -68.57 47.60 -24.65
CA GLU A 939 -69.37 48.80 -24.31
C GLU A 939 -70.74 48.87 -25.03
N GLY A 940 -71.45 47.73 -25.11
CA GLY A 940 -72.79 47.68 -25.69
C GLY A 940 -72.85 47.72 -27.23
N LYS A 941 -71.70 47.65 -27.92
CA LYS A 941 -71.61 47.62 -29.40
C LYS A 941 -70.66 46.54 -29.90
N TYR A 942 -70.94 46.00 -31.07
CA TYR A 942 -70.02 45.12 -31.79
C TYR A 942 -69.03 45.96 -32.59
N ASN A 943 -67.75 45.82 -32.26
CA ASN A 943 -66.65 46.44 -32.99
C ASN A 943 -65.93 45.38 -33.81
N CYS A 944 -65.48 45.74 -35.01
CA CYS A 944 -64.69 44.86 -35.87
C CYS A 944 -63.20 45.16 -35.69
N LYS A 945 -62.39 44.11 -35.55
CA LYS A 945 -60.92 44.18 -35.51
C LYS A 945 -60.31 43.19 -36.50
N ASN A 946 -59.00 43.34 -36.74
CA ASN A 946 -58.20 42.46 -37.59
C ASN A 946 -58.83 42.24 -38.99
N ILE A 947 -59.37 43.32 -39.57
CA ILE A 947 -60.10 43.25 -40.84
C ILE A 947 -59.12 43.02 -41.99
N LYS A 948 -59.47 42.09 -42.88
CA LYS A 948 -58.71 41.68 -44.06
C LYS A 948 -59.55 41.88 -45.31
N ASP A 949 -58.91 42.31 -46.40
CA ASP A 949 -59.48 42.29 -47.74
C ASP A 949 -59.35 40.89 -48.34
N ARG A 950 -60.46 40.22 -48.65
CA ARG A 950 -60.45 38.83 -49.14
C ARG A 950 -59.80 38.69 -50.52
N SER A 951 -59.57 39.79 -51.25
CA SER A 951 -58.82 39.77 -52.52
C SER A 951 -57.30 39.60 -52.33
N LYS A 952 -56.78 39.74 -51.10
CA LYS A 952 -55.36 39.58 -50.77
C LYS A 952 -55.14 38.37 -49.86
N ILE A 953 -53.96 37.76 -49.97
CA ILE A 953 -53.58 36.62 -49.11
C ILE A 953 -52.80 37.13 -47.90
N TYR A 954 -53.39 36.95 -46.71
CA TYR A 954 -52.82 37.34 -45.42
C TYR A 954 -52.26 36.13 -44.68
N GLN A 955 -51.09 36.30 -44.07
CA GLN A 955 -50.57 35.39 -43.07
C GLN A 955 -50.47 36.08 -41.71
N HIS A 956 -51.04 35.45 -40.68
CA HIS A 956 -51.08 35.97 -39.32
C HIS A 956 -50.31 35.06 -38.37
N TYR A 957 -49.17 35.55 -37.89
CA TYR A 957 -48.34 34.86 -36.91
C TYR A 957 -48.33 35.56 -35.56
N TYR A 958 -48.02 34.78 -34.54
CA TYR A 958 -47.78 35.25 -33.19
C TYR A 958 -46.31 35.00 -32.82
N ALA A 959 -45.58 36.05 -32.45
CA ALA A 959 -44.21 35.96 -31.97
C ALA A 959 -44.19 35.54 -30.50
N GLU A 960 -43.71 34.33 -30.23
CA GLU A 960 -43.59 33.82 -28.86
C GLU A 960 -42.35 34.38 -28.15
N ARG A 961 -41.21 34.39 -28.85
CA ARG A 961 -39.91 34.88 -28.38
C ARG A 961 -39.19 35.62 -29.52
N ILE A 962 -38.38 36.61 -29.16
CA ILE A 962 -37.59 37.45 -30.08
C ILE A 962 -36.17 37.60 -29.54
N VAL A 963 -35.17 37.55 -30.43
CA VAL A 963 -33.76 37.84 -30.12
C VAL A 963 -33.15 38.68 -31.25
N SER A 964 -32.17 39.52 -30.92
CA SER A 964 -31.40 40.30 -31.89
C SER A 964 -30.46 39.41 -32.70
N GLY A 965 -30.21 39.77 -33.96
CA GLY A 965 -29.33 39.05 -34.87
C GLY A 965 -29.94 37.76 -35.43
N ILE A 966 -29.14 37.02 -36.18
CA ILE A 966 -29.48 35.69 -36.71
C ILE A 966 -29.06 34.64 -35.67
N ASN A 967 -29.88 34.47 -34.62
CA ASN A 967 -29.54 33.67 -33.44
C ASN A 967 -30.62 32.62 -33.13
N LEU A 968 -30.18 31.41 -32.77
CA LEU A 968 -31.06 30.37 -32.21
C LEU A 968 -31.48 30.70 -30.77
N PHE A 969 -32.65 30.25 -30.37
CA PHE A 969 -33.13 30.39 -29.00
C PHE A 969 -32.64 29.22 -28.15
N TYR A 970 -31.99 29.52 -27.03
CA TYR A 970 -31.73 28.51 -26.02
C TYR A 970 -33.05 27.90 -25.55
N ASP A 971 -33.14 26.58 -25.71
CA ASP A 971 -34.30 25.76 -25.42
C ASP A 971 -33.88 24.60 -24.51
N LYS A 972 -34.09 24.81 -23.21
CA LYS A 972 -33.80 23.82 -22.17
C LYS A 972 -34.56 22.50 -22.38
N TYR A 973 -35.79 22.57 -22.92
CA TYR A 973 -36.58 21.39 -23.21
C TYR A 973 -35.94 20.57 -24.33
N LEU A 974 -35.54 21.23 -25.43
CA LEU A 974 -34.82 20.57 -26.52
C LEU A 974 -33.55 19.86 -26.01
N ILE A 975 -32.72 20.55 -25.23
CA ILE A 975 -31.46 19.96 -24.73
C ILE A 975 -31.73 18.74 -23.86
N ALA A 976 -32.58 18.84 -22.83
CA ALA A 976 -32.93 17.71 -21.97
C ALA A 976 -33.44 16.51 -22.77
N LEU A 977 -34.20 16.77 -23.82
CA LEU A 977 -34.75 15.74 -24.68
C LEU A 977 -33.73 15.12 -25.62
N LEU A 978 -32.75 15.88 -26.13
CA LEU A 978 -31.63 15.34 -26.90
C LEU A 978 -30.75 14.42 -26.06
N TYR A 979 -30.55 14.73 -24.77
CA TYR A 979 -29.89 13.81 -23.84
C TYR A 979 -30.65 12.50 -23.70
N LYS A 980 -31.99 12.54 -23.61
CA LYS A 980 -32.83 11.35 -23.49
C LYS A 980 -32.89 10.53 -24.80
N LEU A 981 -33.13 11.18 -25.94
CA LEU A 981 -33.37 10.54 -27.24
C LEU A 981 -32.09 9.98 -27.90
N PHE A 982 -30.95 10.64 -27.77
CA PHE A 982 -29.70 10.22 -28.44
C PHE A 982 -28.68 9.61 -27.47
N ARG A 983 -29.12 9.25 -26.26
CA ARG A 983 -28.28 8.62 -25.23
C ARG A 983 -27.62 7.34 -25.71
N ASP A 984 -26.44 7.02 -25.17
CA ASP A 984 -25.74 5.74 -25.40
C ASP A 984 -25.57 5.43 -26.90
N GLY A 985 -25.26 6.47 -27.68
CA GLY A 985 -25.06 6.37 -29.11
C GLY A 985 -26.29 5.95 -29.91
N ARG A 986 -27.51 6.12 -29.37
CA ARG A 986 -28.77 5.88 -30.12
C ARG A 986 -28.82 6.80 -31.35
N SER A 987 -29.19 6.23 -32.50
CA SER A 987 -29.15 6.90 -33.80
C SER A 987 -30.50 6.78 -34.51
N VAL A 988 -30.89 7.79 -35.30
CA VAL A 988 -32.12 7.69 -36.11
C VAL A 988 -32.01 6.61 -37.19
N HIS A 989 -30.80 6.15 -37.50
CA HIS A 989 -30.54 5.06 -38.42
C HIS A 989 -30.72 3.67 -37.80
N ASP A 990 -30.99 3.58 -36.49
CA ASP A 990 -31.31 2.31 -35.83
C ASP A 990 -32.59 1.69 -36.42
N LEU A 991 -32.65 0.36 -36.47
CA LEU A 991 -33.74 -0.43 -37.08
C LEU A 991 -35.12 -0.12 -36.49
N ARG A 992 -35.20 0.17 -35.19
CA ARG A 992 -36.48 0.40 -34.48
C ARG A 992 -36.94 1.85 -34.47
N CYS A 993 -36.18 2.78 -35.04
CA CYS A 993 -36.59 4.18 -35.18
C CYS A 993 -37.72 4.31 -36.21
N SER A 994 -38.75 5.10 -35.92
CA SER A 994 -39.88 5.29 -36.84
C SER A 994 -39.44 6.04 -38.10
N GLU A 995 -39.94 5.61 -39.26
CA GLU A 995 -39.61 6.23 -40.55
C GLU A 995 -40.03 7.70 -40.63
N ASP A 996 -41.16 8.05 -40.00
CA ASP A 996 -41.66 9.43 -39.98
C ASP A 996 -40.70 10.33 -39.21
N PHE A 997 -40.31 9.91 -38.00
CA PHE A 997 -39.35 10.65 -37.18
C PHE A 997 -37.97 10.75 -37.86
N ARG A 998 -37.49 9.66 -38.47
CA ARG A 998 -36.23 9.67 -39.22
C ARG A 998 -36.26 10.71 -40.34
N LYS A 999 -37.34 10.75 -41.14
CA LYS A 999 -37.48 11.74 -42.22
C LYS A 999 -37.56 13.17 -41.68
N TYR A 1000 -38.30 13.39 -40.59
CA TYR A 1000 -38.39 14.69 -39.93
C TYR A 1000 -37.00 15.16 -39.44
N PHE A 1001 -36.27 14.31 -38.73
CA PHE A 1001 -34.92 14.61 -38.26
C PHE A 1001 -33.94 14.91 -39.40
N LEU A 1002 -33.97 14.14 -40.50
CA LEU A 1002 -33.09 14.39 -41.64
C LEU A 1002 -33.35 15.75 -42.29
N ASN A 1003 -34.59 16.22 -42.33
CA ASN A 1003 -34.91 17.58 -42.79
C ASN A 1003 -34.34 18.64 -41.83
N VAL A 1004 -34.43 18.42 -40.51
CA VAL A 1004 -33.85 19.31 -39.50
C VAL A 1004 -32.31 19.33 -39.63
N LYS A 1005 -31.66 18.17 -39.80
CA LYS A 1005 -30.22 18.06 -40.04
C LYS A 1005 -29.79 18.90 -41.24
N SER A 1006 -30.44 18.72 -42.40
CA SER A 1006 -30.14 19.51 -43.61
C SER A 1006 -30.23 21.00 -43.35
N THR A 1007 -31.24 21.41 -42.59
CA THR A 1007 -31.51 22.83 -42.29
C THR A 1007 -30.43 23.44 -41.40
N LEU A 1008 -29.99 22.70 -40.38
CA LEU A 1008 -28.92 23.14 -39.50
C LEU A 1008 -27.61 23.29 -40.27
N LEU A 1009 -27.31 22.36 -41.20
CA LEU A 1009 -26.11 22.42 -42.04
C LEU A 1009 -26.17 23.60 -43.04
N ASP A 1010 -27.27 23.75 -43.77
CA ASP A 1010 -27.45 24.79 -44.79
C ASP A 1010 -27.37 26.22 -44.22
N ASN A 1011 -27.71 26.37 -42.94
CA ASN A 1011 -27.73 27.66 -42.26
C ASN A 1011 -26.62 27.81 -41.20
N PHE A 1012 -25.74 26.82 -41.04
CA PHE A 1012 -24.71 26.81 -39.98
C PHE A 1012 -23.85 28.08 -39.97
N GLU A 1013 -23.40 28.51 -41.14
CA GLU A 1013 -22.55 29.71 -41.28
C GLU A 1013 -23.32 31.04 -41.15
N LYS A 1014 -24.65 31.01 -41.26
CA LYS A 1014 -25.50 32.20 -41.12
C LYS A 1014 -25.81 32.53 -39.66
N PHE A 1015 -25.83 31.52 -38.78
CA PHE A 1015 -26.08 31.73 -37.36
C PHE A 1015 -24.89 32.42 -36.69
N GLU A 1016 -25.19 33.46 -35.90
CA GLU A 1016 -24.21 34.20 -35.13
C GLU A 1016 -23.80 33.43 -33.85
N ASN A 1017 -24.76 32.84 -33.13
CA ASN A 1017 -24.51 32.04 -31.92
C ASN A 1017 -24.05 30.60 -32.21
N LYS A 1018 -22.87 30.47 -32.80
CA LYS A 1018 -22.30 29.17 -33.18
C LYS A 1018 -22.08 28.22 -32.01
N ASP A 1019 -21.92 28.71 -30.79
CA ASP A 1019 -21.70 27.88 -29.59
C ASP A 1019 -22.92 27.00 -29.25
N TYR A 1020 -24.10 27.59 -29.12
CA TYR A 1020 -25.33 26.82 -28.87
C TYR A 1020 -25.64 25.81 -29.98
N LEU A 1021 -25.40 26.22 -31.23
CA LEU A 1021 -25.54 25.33 -32.38
C LEU A 1021 -24.54 24.17 -32.32
N PHE A 1022 -23.27 24.46 -31.97
CA PHE A 1022 -22.22 23.46 -31.79
C PHE A 1022 -22.56 22.46 -30.68
N PHE A 1023 -23.14 22.93 -29.58
CA PHE A 1023 -23.61 22.07 -28.49
C PHE A 1023 -24.71 21.11 -28.98
N ILE A 1024 -25.74 21.61 -29.68
CA ILE A 1024 -26.81 20.77 -30.24
C ILE A 1024 -26.23 19.70 -31.16
N ILE A 1025 -25.40 20.06 -32.14
CA ILE A 1025 -24.86 19.10 -33.11
C ILE A 1025 -23.86 18.13 -32.46
N SER A 1026 -23.20 18.51 -31.36
CA SER A 1026 -22.31 17.60 -30.61
C SER A 1026 -23.09 16.49 -29.91
N LEU A 1027 -24.27 16.80 -29.36
CA LEU A 1027 -25.16 15.78 -28.79
C LEU A 1027 -25.61 14.77 -29.87
N ILE A 1028 -25.96 15.23 -31.07
CA ILE A 1028 -26.44 14.38 -32.17
C ILE A 1028 -25.36 14.05 -33.22
N SER A 1029 -24.10 14.10 -32.80
CA SER A 1029 -22.91 13.97 -33.66
C SER A 1029 -22.89 12.70 -34.52
N LYS A 1030 -23.35 11.57 -33.96
CA LYS A 1030 -23.39 10.28 -34.65
C LYS A 1030 -24.22 10.32 -35.93
N ASP A 1031 -25.37 10.97 -35.91
CA ASP A 1031 -26.25 11.11 -37.07
C ASP A 1031 -25.80 12.23 -38.02
N PHE A 1032 -25.02 13.19 -37.51
CA PHE A 1032 -24.37 14.18 -38.36
C PHE A 1032 -23.22 13.60 -39.15
N GLY A 1033 -22.46 12.67 -38.59
CA GLY A 1033 -21.39 11.96 -39.32
C GLY A 1033 -20.20 12.85 -39.65
N THR A 1034 -19.66 12.71 -40.87
CA THR A 1034 -18.43 13.39 -41.30
C THR A 1034 -18.57 14.92 -41.30
N GLU A 1035 -19.78 15.43 -41.56
CA GLU A 1035 -20.09 16.85 -41.52
C GLU A 1035 -19.83 17.45 -40.13
N TYR A 1036 -20.19 16.75 -39.04
CA TYR A 1036 -19.89 17.19 -37.68
C TYR A 1036 -18.39 17.23 -37.42
N TYR A 1037 -17.67 16.16 -37.76
CA TYR A 1037 -16.23 16.09 -37.49
C TYR A 1037 -15.43 17.15 -38.26
N ASN A 1038 -15.86 17.50 -39.48
CA ASN A 1038 -15.28 18.62 -40.23
C ASN A 1038 -15.50 19.97 -39.54
N ILE A 1039 -16.71 20.20 -39.01
CA ILE A 1039 -17.04 21.40 -38.24
C ILE A 1039 -16.22 21.45 -36.94
N ALA A 1040 -16.19 20.37 -36.17
CA ALA A 1040 -15.42 20.27 -34.93
C ALA A 1040 -13.92 20.53 -35.15
N LYS A 1041 -13.34 19.97 -36.23
CA LYS A 1041 -11.94 20.22 -36.61
C LYS A 1041 -11.67 21.71 -36.87
N LYS A 1042 -12.54 22.37 -37.63
CA LYS A 1042 -12.45 23.81 -37.92
C LYS A 1042 -12.46 24.67 -36.65
N PHE A 1043 -13.31 24.33 -35.68
CA PHE A 1043 -13.35 25.04 -34.38
C PHE A 1043 -12.15 24.74 -33.49
N LEU A 1044 -11.61 23.52 -33.53
CA LEU A 1044 -10.41 23.17 -32.77
C LEU A 1044 -9.15 23.88 -33.29
N GLU A 1045 -9.04 24.07 -34.61
CA GLU A 1045 -7.94 24.86 -35.22
C GLU A 1045 -8.02 26.34 -34.79
N LYS A 1046 -9.24 26.90 -34.78
CA LYS A 1046 -9.49 28.30 -34.42
C LYS A 1046 -10.69 28.45 -33.49
N ILE A 1047 -10.43 28.26 -32.18
CA ILE A 1047 -11.42 28.44 -31.12
C ILE A 1047 -11.80 29.93 -31.02
N PRO A 1048 -13.08 30.31 -31.22
CA PRO A 1048 -13.56 31.69 -31.05
C PRO A 1048 -13.49 32.14 -29.59
N GLU A 1049 -13.42 33.45 -29.35
CA GLU A 1049 -13.58 34.01 -28.00
C GLU A 1049 -14.99 33.71 -27.46
N ASN A 1050 -15.08 33.34 -26.17
CA ASN A 1050 -16.34 32.98 -25.48
C ASN A 1050 -17.09 31.78 -26.08
N PHE A 1051 -16.39 30.81 -26.67
CA PHE A 1051 -16.97 29.58 -27.20
C PHE A 1051 -16.64 28.38 -26.30
N ASP A 1052 -17.65 27.63 -25.85
CA ASP A 1052 -17.43 26.41 -25.08
C ASP A 1052 -17.07 25.21 -25.98
N ILE A 1053 -15.77 25.09 -26.25
CA ILE A 1053 -15.21 23.97 -27.00
C ILE A 1053 -15.41 22.62 -26.31
N THR A 1054 -15.69 22.58 -24.99
CA THR A 1054 -15.75 21.33 -24.24
C THR A 1054 -16.93 20.44 -24.63
N ASN A 1055 -17.97 21.02 -25.24
CA ASN A 1055 -19.12 20.30 -25.78
C ASN A 1055 -18.74 19.29 -26.88
N VAL A 1056 -17.54 19.40 -27.47
CA VAL A 1056 -16.97 18.37 -28.36
C VAL A 1056 -16.86 16.99 -27.69
N GLY A 1057 -16.82 16.93 -26.35
CA GLY A 1057 -16.84 15.67 -25.59
C GLY A 1057 -18.04 14.80 -25.91
N TYR A 1058 -19.23 15.38 -26.11
CA TYR A 1058 -20.42 14.64 -26.55
C TYR A 1058 -20.28 14.07 -27.98
N GLY A 1059 -19.38 14.65 -28.76
CA GLY A 1059 -19.05 14.25 -30.14
C GLY A 1059 -18.03 13.13 -30.27
N LEU A 1060 -17.37 12.72 -29.19
CA LEU A 1060 -16.37 11.64 -29.23
C LEU A 1060 -17.01 10.24 -29.36
N GLY A 1061 -18.32 10.13 -29.11
CA GLY A 1061 -19.09 8.89 -29.27
C GLY A 1061 -18.49 7.72 -28.48
N ASP A 1062 -18.51 6.53 -29.08
CA ASP A 1062 -17.94 5.29 -28.55
C ASP A 1062 -16.41 5.18 -28.74
N PHE A 1063 -15.76 6.16 -29.36
CA PHE A 1063 -14.32 6.17 -29.67
C PHE A 1063 -13.81 5.03 -30.58
N SER A 1064 -14.69 4.37 -31.34
CA SER A 1064 -14.32 3.25 -32.21
C SER A 1064 -13.71 3.70 -33.55
N ASN A 1065 -14.15 4.83 -34.10
CA ASN A 1065 -13.83 5.23 -35.47
C ASN A 1065 -12.63 6.21 -35.58
N SER A 1066 -12.09 6.36 -36.79
CA SER A 1066 -10.90 7.19 -37.05
C SER A 1066 -11.15 8.69 -36.85
N TYR A 1067 -12.36 9.19 -37.14
CA TYR A 1067 -12.68 10.61 -36.99
C TYR A 1067 -12.70 11.04 -35.51
N GLN A 1068 -13.30 10.22 -34.64
CA GLN A 1068 -13.29 10.44 -33.19
C GLN A 1068 -11.85 10.49 -32.65
N LYS A 1069 -11.00 9.55 -33.10
CA LYS A 1069 -9.58 9.49 -32.73
C LYS A 1069 -8.79 10.70 -33.22
N GLU A 1070 -9.07 11.18 -34.44
CA GLU A 1070 -8.45 12.38 -35.00
C GLU A 1070 -8.84 13.65 -34.20
N ILE A 1071 -10.12 13.81 -33.88
CA ILE A 1071 -10.60 14.93 -33.06
C ILE A 1071 -9.94 14.93 -31.69
N TYR A 1072 -9.90 13.78 -31.00
CA TYR A 1072 -9.21 13.69 -29.71
C TYR A 1072 -7.71 13.98 -29.84
N LYS A 1073 -7.05 13.51 -30.91
CA LYS A 1073 -5.65 13.86 -31.16
C LYS A 1073 -5.44 15.37 -31.28
N ASN A 1074 -6.34 16.09 -31.96
CA ASN A 1074 -6.28 17.54 -32.04
C ASN A 1074 -6.50 18.21 -30.68
N ILE A 1075 -7.42 17.69 -29.87
CA ILE A 1075 -7.66 18.16 -28.49
C ILE A 1075 -6.40 17.97 -27.64
N GLU A 1076 -5.79 16.79 -27.69
CA GLU A 1076 -4.63 16.41 -26.90
C GLU A 1076 -3.41 17.30 -27.21
N HIS A 1077 -3.13 17.54 -28.50
CA HIS A 1077 -1.97 18.33 -28.96
C HIS A 1077 -2.23 19.85 -28.98
N SER A 1078 -3.45 20.30 -28.71
CA SER A 1078 -3.75 21.74 -28.66
C SER A 1078 -3.20 22.37 -27.40
N GLU A 1079 -2.38 23.41 -27.57
CA GLU A 1079 -1.90 24.29 -26.49
C GLU A 1079 -2.99 25.26 -26.00
N LYS A 1080 -4.04 25.47 -26.79
CA LYS A 1080 -5.16 26.38 -26.44
C LYS A 1080 -6.15 25.75 -25.45
N ILE A 1081 -6.18 24.43 -25.36
CA ILE A 1081 -7.08 23.70 -24.46
C ILE A 1081 -6.29 23.31 -23.23
N ASN A 1082 -6.65 23.87 -22.07
CA ASN A 1082 -5.98 23.57 -20.82
C ASN A 1082 -6.42 22.23 -20.24
N PHE A 1083 -5.77 21.79 -19.16
CA PHE A 1083 -6.07 20.50 -18.52
C PHE A 1083 -7.53 20.40 -18.02
N LEU A 1084 -8.07 21.48 -17.43
CA LEU A 1084 -9.46 21.51 -16.94
C LEU A 1084 -10.47 21.30 -18.07
N GLN A 1085 -10.26 21.96 -19.21
CA GLN A 1085 -11.10 21.79 -20.38
C GLN A 1085 -10.97 20.38 -20.98
N LYS A 1086 -9.75 19.79 -20.99
CA LYS A 1086 -9.56 18.39 -21.41
C LYS A 1086 -10.30 17.42 -20.48
N LEU A 1087 -10.25 17.66 -19.17
CA LEU A 1087 -10.97 16.87 -18.17
C LEU A 1087 -12.48 16.98 -18.36
N GLU A 1088 -13.01 18.19 -18.58
CA GLU A 1088 -14.44 18.40 -18.85
C GLU A 1088 -14.89 17.67 -20.12
N ILE A 1089 -14.10 17.75 -21.21
CA ILE A 1089 -14.35 16.99 -22.45
C ILE A 1089 -14.44 15.48 -22.17
N LEU A 1090 -13.50 14.94 -21.41
CA LEU A 1090 -13.47 13.52 -21.07
C LEU A 1090 -14.64 13.12 -20.16
N SER A 1091 -14.97 13.93 -19.15
CA SER A 1091 -16.13 13.72 -18.27
C SER A 1091 -17.44 13.69 -19.05
N LYS A 1092 -17.59 14.57 -20.04
CA LYS A 1092 -18.75 14.59 -20.95
C LYS A 1092 -18.79 13.31 -21.83
N ALA A 1093 -17.64 12.85 -22.33
CA ALA A 1093 -17.54 11.69 -23.20
C ALA A 1093 -17.84 10.35 -22.49
N VAL A 1094 -17.27 10.10 -21.30
CA VAL A 1094 -17.41 8.84 -20.56
C VAL A 1094 -18.85 8.50 -20.14
N TRP A 1095 -19.68 9.52 -19.98
CA TRP A 1095 -21.11 9.39 -19.65
C TRP A 1095 -22.04 9.53 -20.85
N ARG A 1096 -21.51 9.87 -22.04
CA ARG A 1096 -22.29 9.95 -23.28
C ARG A 1096 -22.55 8.58 -23.89
N ASP A 1097 -21.52 7.75 -23.95
CA ASP A 1097 -21.55 6.42 -24.56
C ASP A 1097 -20.85 5.41 -23.64
N ARG A 1098 -21.49 4.26 -23.39
CA ARG A 1098 -20.96 3.26 -22.48
C ARG A 1098 -19.63 2.64 -22.95
N ASN A 1099 -19.38 2.62 -24.26
CA ASN A 1099 -18.19 1.99 -24.84
C ASN A 1099 -17.03 2.98 -24.99
N PHE A 1100 -17.22 4.27 -24.74
CA PHE A 1100 -16.12 5.25 -24.83
C PHE A 1100 -14.92 4.84 -23.95
N ILE A 1101 -15.17 4.56 -22.66
CA ILE A 1101 -14.11 4.26 -21.69
C ILE A 1101 -13.37 2.96 -22.01
N LEU A 1102 -14.00 2.07 -22.80
CA LEU A 1102 -13.43 0.80 -23.24
C LEU A 1102 -12.49 0.95 -24.41
N ASN A 1103 -12.93 1.73 -25.40
CA ASN A 1103 -12.21 1.90 -26.66
C ASN A 1103 -11.10 2.95 -26.56
N PHE A 1104 -11.11 3.76 -25.50
CA PHE A 1104 -10.11 4.77 -25.23
C PHE A 1104 -8.84 4.15 -24.60
N ASP A 1105 -7.72 4.85 -24.74
CA ASP A 1105 -6.43 4.39 -24.24
C ASP A 1105 -6.41 4.29 -22.70
N ARG A 1106 -6.20 3.08 -22.20
CA ARG A 1106 -6.21 2.75 -20.77
C ARG A 1106 -5.19 3.56 -19.97
N ASP A 1107 -3.99 3.72 -20.50
CA ASP A 1107 -2.90 4.39 -19.77
C ASP A 1107 -3.17 5.90 -19.70
N LYS A 1108 -3.80 6.46 -20.74
CA LYS A 1108 -4.31 7.84 -20.70
C LYS A 1108 -5.46 8.03 -19.70
N ILE A 1109 -6.40 7.07 -19.59
CA ILE A 1109 -7.47 7.16 -18.58
C ILE A 1109 -6.85 7.21 -17.18
N LEU A 1110 -5.90 6.33 -16.89
CA LEU A 1110 -5.19 6.35 -15.60
C LEU A 1110 -4.42 7.65 -15.40
N PHE A 1111 -3.76 8.18 -16.43
CA PHE A 1111 -3.05 9.46 -16.34
C PHE A 1111 -3.99 10.60 -15.92
N TYR A 1112 -5.12 10.77 -16.61
CA TYR A 1112 -6.09 11.80 -16.24
C TYR A 1112 -6.69 11.53 -14.87
N PHE A 1113 -7.00 10.28 -14.54
CA PHE A 1113 -7.56 9.89 -13.25
C PHE A 1113 -6.66 10.32 -12.08
N LEU A 1114 -5.37 9.97 -12.10
CA LEU A 1114 -4.43 10.34 -11.04
C LEU A 1114 -4.18 11.85 -11.00
N LYS A 1115 -4.09 12.50 -12.17
CA LYS A 1115 -3.93 13.96 -12.25
C LYS A 1115 -5.13 14.72 -11.72
N THR A 1116 -6.35 14.21 -11.93
CA THR A 1116 -7.58 14.79 -11.41
C THR A 1116 -7.63 14.72 -9.88
N ILE A 1117 -7.19 13.62 -9.28
CA ILE A 1117 -7.10 13.51 -7.81
C ILE A 1117 -6.12 14.57 -7.24
N GLN A 1118 -4.96 14.74 -7.88
CA GLN A 1118 -3.99 15.77 -7.49
C GLN A 1118 -4.54 17.19 -7.63
N LEU A 1119 -5.34 17.43 -8.67
CA LEU A 1119 -6.02 18.70 -8.88
C LEU A 1119 -7.08 18.97 -7.79
N ASP A 1120 -7.93 17.98 -7.48
CA ASP A 1120 -8.96 18.12 -6.44
C ASP A 1120 -8.34 18.43 -5.07
N LYS A 1121 -7.20 17.79 -4.75
CA LYS A 1121 -6.41 18.10 -3.55
C LYS A 1121 -5.98 19.56 -3.50
N TYR A 1122 -5.34 20.02 -4.57
CA TYR A 1122 -4.87 21.41 -4.69
C TYR A 1122 -6.02 22.41 -4.55
N ILE A 1123 -7.18 22.09 -5.15
CA ILE A 1123 -8.38 22.92 -5.11
C ILE A 1123 -8.91 23.04 -3.68
N ILE A 1124 -9.01 21.94 -2.94
CA ILE A 1124 -9.50 21.95 -1.55
C ILE A 1124 -8.53 22.68 -0.63
N GLU A 1125 -7.22 22.46 -0.77
CA GLU A 1125 -6.19 23.17 0.00
C GLU A 1125 -6.17 24.69 -0.28
N ASN A 1126 -6.78 25.15 -1.37
CA ASN A 1126 -6.83 26.56 -1.78
C ASN A 1126 -8.26 27.08 -1.98
N GLU A 1127 -9.25 26.47 -1.31
CA GLU A 1127 -10.67 26.75 -1.56
C GLU A 1127 -11.05 28.24 -1.41
N GLU A 1128 -10.39 28.95 -0.49
CA GLU A 1128 -10.62 30.39 -0.23
C GLU A 1128 -10.27 31.29 -1.43
N LYS A 1129 -9.50 30.79 -2.41
CA LYS A 1129 -9.01 31.58 -3.56
C LYS A 1129 -9.90 31.46 -4.80
N LEU A 1130 -10.91 30.61 -4.78
CA LEU A 1130 -11.76 30.32 -5.94
C LEU A 1130 -13.19 30.80 -5.70
N GLU A 1131 -13.81 31.37 -6.73
CA GLU A 1131 -15.25 31.64 -6.70
C GLU A 1131 -16.02 30.33 -6.52
N GLU A 1132 -16.94 30.29 -5.55
CA GLU A 1132 -17.68 29.09 -5.13
C GLU A 1132 -18.38 28.37 -6.32
N LYS A 1133 -18.81 29.14 -7.34
CA LYS A 1133 -19.43 28.60 -8.55
C LYS A 1133 -18.43 27.81 -9.41
N ASN A 1134 -17.23 28.34 -9.61
CA ASN A 1134 -16.17 27.68 -10.40
C ASN A 1134 -15.63 26.45 -9.68
N LEU A 1135 -15.48 26.54 -8.35
CA LEU A 1135 -15.10 25.43 -7.49
C LEU A 1135 -16.04 24.23 -7.67
N LYS A 1136 -17.35 24.46 -7.52
CA LYS A 1136 -18.38 23.42 -7.68
C LYS A 1136 -18.39 22.83 -9.08
N LYS A 1137 -18.23 23.64 -10.13
CA LYS A 1137 -18.19 23.18 -11.52
C LYS A 1137 -17.01 22.23 -11.76
N ILE A 1138 -15.81 22.61 -11.31
CA ILE A 1138 -14.60 21.79 -11.49
C ILE A 1138 -14.72 20.48 -10.71
N LEU A 1139 -15.10 20.55 -9.43
CA LEU A 1139 -15.27 19.36 -8.58
C LEU A 1139 -16.33 18.40 -9.13
N LEU A 1140 -17.36 18.91 -9.80
CA LEU A 1140 -18.40 18.07 -10.35
C LEU A 1140 -17.88 17.20 -11.50
N PHE A 1141 -17.19 17.79 -12.48
CA PHE A 1141 -16.64 17.02 -13.60
C PHE A 1141 -15.49 16.12 -13.16
N SER A 1142 -14.68 16.54 -12.18
CA SER A 1142 -13.62 15.69 -11.64
C SER A 1142 -14.19 14.44 -10.99
N LEU A 1143 -15.17 14.58 -10.10
CA LEU A 1143 -15.81 13.47 -9.40
C LEU A 1143 -16.62 12.57 -10.32
N GLU A 1144 -17.33 13.13 -11.31
CA GLU A 1144 -18.05 12.33 -12.32
C GLU A 1144 -17.07 11.52 -13.20
N TYR A 1145 -15.93 12.11 -13.59
CA TYR A 1145 -14.88 11.40 -14.30
C TYR A 1145 -14.26 10.30 -13.42
N ILE A 1146 -13.85 10.62 -12.20
CA ILE A 1146 -13.30 9.67 -11.21
C ILE A 1146 -14.26 8.49 -11.02
N TYR A 1147 -15.55 8.76 -10.81
CA TYR A 1147 -16.55 7.73 -10.66
C TYR A 1147 -16.61 6.82 -11.89
N SER A 1148 -16.55 7.39 -13.10
CA SER A 1148 -16.55 6.62 -14.36
C SER A 1148 -15.36 5.68 -14.51
N VAL A 1149 -14.16 6.04 -14.02
CA VAL A 1149 -12.95 5.23 -14.17
C VAL A 1149 -13.06 3.90 -13.42
N PHE A 1150 -13.80 3.86 -12.31
CA PHE A 1150 -14.06 2.60 -11.61
C PHE A 1150 -14.81 1.56 -12.46
N ARG A 1151 -15.52 1.96 -13.54
CA ARG A 1151 -16.16 1.02 -14.48
C ARG A 1151 -15.17 0.11 -15.17
N LEU A 1152 -13.89 0.50 -15.28
CA LEU A 1152 -12.85 -0.33 -15.89
C LEU A 1152 -12.66 -1.67 -15.14
N ARG A 1153 -13.08 -1.78 -13.87
CA ARG A 1153 -13.07 -3.04 -13.12
C ARG A 1153 -13.94 -4.13 -13.74
N GLU A 1154 -15.02 -3.76 -14.44
CA GLU A 1154 -15.88 -4.72 -15.17
C GLU A 1154 -15.06 -5.50 -16.21
N PHE A 1155 -14.13 -4.81 -16.88
CA PHE A 1155 -13.43 -5.33 -18.06
C PHE A 1155 -12.06 -5.91 -17.76
N TYR A 1156 -11.40 -5.40 -16.72
CA TYR A 1156 -10.08 -5.82 -16.28
C TYR A 1156 -10.12 -6.65 -14.99
N ASN A 1157 -11.23 -7.37 -14.74
CA ASN A 1157 -11.41 -8.20 -13.55
C ASN A 1157 -10.34 -9.29 -13.35
N ASN A 1158 -9.65 -9.70 -14.42
CA ASN A 1158 -8.57 -10.68 -14.39
C ASN A 1158 -7.16 -10.06 -14.26
N ASP A 1159 -7.03 -8.73 -14.30
CA ASP A 1159 -5.74 -8.02 -14.20
C ASP A 1159 -5.54 -7.49 -12.77
N GLU A 1160 -4.91 -8.31 -11.91
CA GLU A 1160 -4.73 -7.98 -10.49
C GLU A 1160 -3.90 -6.70 -10.27
N GLU A 1161 -2.87 -6.45 -11.08
CA GLU A 1161 -2.04 -5.26 -10.96
C GLU A 1161 -2.86 -3.99 -11.27
N PHE A 1162 -3.70 -4.07 -12.29
CA PHE A 1162 -4.61 -2.99 -12.66
C PHE A 1162 -5.68 -2.73 -11.59
N LEU A 1163 -6.31 -3.78 -11.05
CA LEU A 1163 -7.29 -3.63 -9.97
C LEU A 1163 -6.67 -3.00 -8.71
N LYS A 1164 -5.41 -3.34 -8.39
CA LYS A 1164 -4.67 -2.71 -7.29
C LYS A 1164 -4.52 -1.20 -7.51
N LYS A 1165 -4.25 -0.74 -8.75
CA LYS A 1165 -4.16 0.70 -9.09
C LYS A 1165 -5.45 1.47 -8.86
N LEU A 1166 -6.60 0.79 -8.94
CA LEU A 1166 -7.93 1.37 -8.66
C LEU A 1166 -8.41 1.10 -7.23
N SER A 1167 -7.58 0.61 -6.32
CA SER A 1167 -7.96 0.32 -4.92
C SER A 1167 -7.13 1.14 -3.94
N LEU A 1168 -7.42 1.03 -2.64
CA LEU A 1168 -6.62 1.67 -1.57
C LEU A 1168 -5.14 1.22 -1.54
N ASN A 1169 -4.76 0.18 -2.30
CA ASN A 1169 -3.35 -0.15 -2.52
C ASN A 1169 -2.58 0.94 -3.27
N ASN A 1170 -3.27 1.84 -4.00
CA ASN A 1170 -2.69 3.01 -4.62
C ASN A 1170 -2.76 4.22 -3.66
N ARG A 1171 -1.65 4.94 -3.50
CA ARG A 1171 -1.57 6.17 -2.69
C ARG A 1171 -2.58 7.22 -3.15
N ASP A 1172 -2.73 7.46 -4.45
CA ASP A 1172 -3.66 8.48 -4.97
C ASP A 1172 -5.12 8.14 -4.60
N ILE A 1173 -5.52 6.87 -4.56
CA ILE A 1173 -6.87 6.47 -4.13
C ILE A 1173 -7.08 6.75 -2.63
N ARG A 1174 -6.05 6.60 -1.81
CA ARG A 1174 -6.10 6.97 -0.38
C ARG A 1174 -6.23 8.48 -0.22
N GLU A 1175 -5.52 9.26 -1.04
CA GLU A 1175 -5.68 10.71 -1.08
C GLU A 1175 -7.09 11.12 -1.56
N LEU A 1176 -7.64 10.44 -2.57
CA LEU A 1176 -9.04 10.61 -2.98
C LEU A 1176 -10.00 10.32 -1.83
N TYR A 1177 -9.77 9.29 -1.04
CA TYR A 1177 -10.63 8.99 0.10
C TYR A 1177 -10.64 10.15 1.12
N GLN A 1178 -9.48 10.71 1.44
CA GLN A 1178 -9.36 11.88 2.32
C GLN A 1178 -10.08 13.12 1.75
N ILE A 1179 -9.91 13.36 0.44
CA ILE A 1179 -10.60 14.43 -0.29
C ILE A 1179 -12.12 14.32 -0.13
N LEU A 1180 -12.68 13.11 -0.30
CA LEU A 1180 -14.12 12.88 -0.17
C LEU A 1180 -14.61 13.14 1.25
N GLU A 1181 -13.87 12.73 2.28
CA GLU A 1181 -14.21 13.00 3.68
C GLU A 1181 -14.24 14.51 3.95
N ASN A 1182 -13.23 15.25 3.48
CA ASN A 1182 -13.17 16.71 3.61
C ASN A 1182 -14.35 17.41 2.90
N LEU A 1183 -14.71 16.98 1.69
CA LEU A 1183 -15.86 17.53 0.95
C LEU A 1183 -17.18 17.33 1.70
N ILE A 1184 -17.34 16.20 2.40
CA ILE A 1184 -18.50 15.90 3.24
C ILE A 1184 -18.52 16.83 4.46
N ASP A 1185 -17.37 17.01 5.12
CA ASP A 1185 -17.23 17.86 6.31
C ASP A 1185 -17.52 19.34 6.00
N LEU A 1186 -17.08 19.81 4.82
CA LEU A 1186 -17.35 21.15 4.29
C LEU A 1186 -18.81 21.35 3.85
N LYS A 1187 -19.62 20.27 3.77
CA LYS A 1187 -21.04 20.29 3.35
C LYS A 1187 -21.27 20.92 1.98
N ILE A 1188 -20.34 20.72 1.04
CA ILE A 1188 -20.44 21.26 -0.31
C ILE A 1188 -21.59 20.57 -1.06
N LYS A 1189 -22.57 21.36 -1.54
CA LYS A 1189 -23.68 20.85 -2.35
C LYS A 1189 -23.26 20.73 -3.82
N LEU A 1190 -23.14 19.49 -4.30
CA LEU A 1190 -22.84 19.17 -5.70
C LEU A 1190 -24.09 18.58 -6.38
N ASN A 1191 -24.57 19.25 -7.43
CA ASN A 1191 -25.71 18.78 -8.23
C ASN A 1191 -25.20 17.99 -9.44
N SER A 1192 -25.02 16.67 -9.27
CA SER A 1192 -24.52 15.80 -10.34
C SER A 1192 -25.56 15.57 -11.44
N LYS A 1193 -25.04 15.35 -12.65
CA LYS A 1193 -25.79 14.84 -13.81
C LYS A 1193 -26.28 13.42 -13.57
N LEU A 1194 -25.54 12.64 -12.78
CA LEU A 1194 -25.85 11.27 -12.42
C LEU A 1194 -26.94 11.25 -11.34
N LYS A 1195 -28.11 10.68 -11.68
CA LYS A 1195 -29.20 10.46 -10.72
C LYS A 1195 -29.20 9.00 -10.29
N PHE A 1196 -29.25 8.76 -8.99
CA PHE A 1196 -29.15 7.42 -8.44
C PHE A 1196 -30.51 6.87 -8.00
N LYS A 1197 -30.72 5.55 -8.13
CA LYS A 1197 -31.96 4.89 -7.73
C LYS A 1197 -31.80 4.20 -6.38
N ASP A 1198 -32.71 4.45 -5.44
CA ASP A 1198 -32.87 3.68 -4.20
C ASP A 1198 -31.57 3.46 -3.39
N ILE A 1199 -30.72 4.50 -3.24
CA ILE A 1199 -29.52 4.38 -2.39
C ILE A 1199 -29.95 4.29 -0.93
N ASN A 1200 -29.80 3.12 -0.32
CA ASN A 1200 -29.91 2.95 1.12
C ASN A 1200 -28.55 3.24 1.77
N LYS A 1201 -28.41 4.39 2.43
CA LYS A 1201 -27.13 4.80 3.03
C LYS A 1201 -26.90 4.23 4.44
N LYS A 1202 -27.80 3.37 4.95
CA LYS A 1202 -27.71 2.68 6.25
C LYS A 1202 -27.22 3.57 7.41
N GLY A 1203 -27.78 4.79 7.52
CA GLY A 1203 -27.44 5.74 8.58
C GLY A 1203 -26.45 6.84 8.17
N ASN A 1204 -25.96 6.85 6.93
CA ASN A 1204 -25.15 7.91 6.33
C ASN A 1204 -25.98 8.87 5.46
N ASP A 1205 -27.24 9.13 5.81
CA ASP A 1205 -28.20 9.87 4.96
C ASP A 1205 -27.76 11.32 4.66
N ASN A 1206 -26.84 11.86 5.46
CA ASN A 1206 -26.28 13.20 5.30
C ASN A 1206 -25.23 13.32 4.17
N ILE A 1207 -24.69 12.20 3.66
CA ILE A 1207 -23.66 12.21 2.62
C ILE A 1207 -24.32 12.40 1.24
N PRO A 1208 -23.87 13.32 0.38
CA PRO A 1208 -24.36 13.45 -1.00
C PRO A 1208 -24.23 12.15 -1.81
N ASP A 1209 -25.19 11.86 -2.70
CA ASP A 1209 -25.28 10.58 -3.43
C ASP A 1209 -24.02 10.24 -4.24
N LEU A 1210 -23.46 11.21 -4.97
CA LEU A 1210 -22.25 11.00 -5.77
C LEU A 1210 -21.04 10.65 -4.89
N LEU A 1211 -20.85 11.38 -3.79
CA LEU A 1211 -19.74 11.12 -2.85
C LEU A 1211 -19.89 9.75 -2.21
N TYR A 1212 -21.10 9.39 -1.78
CA TYR A 1212 -21.40 8.06 -1.26
C TYR A 1212 -21.10 6.96 -2.28
N ALA A 1213 -21.47 7.17 -3.55
CA ALA A 1213 -21.23 6.20 -4.61
C ALA A 1213 -19.74 5.98 -4.89
N ILE A 1214 -18.92 7.03 -4.85
CA ILE A 1214 -17.47 6.92 -4.97
C ILE A 1214 -16.88 6.19 -3.75
N LEU A 1215 -17.35 6.51 -2.54
CA LEU A 1215 -16.92 5.81 -1.32
C LEU A 1215 -17.25 4.30 -1.38
N VAL A 1216 -18.39 3.89 -1.95
CA VAL A 1216 -18.72 2.47 -2.20
C VAL A 1216 -17.71 1.83 -3.14
N CYS A 1217 -17.26 2.55 -4.17
CA CYS A 1217 -16.25 2.04 -5.09
C CYS A 1217 -14.87 1.90 -4.42
N ILE A 1218 -14.53 2.75 -3.47
CA ILE A 1218 -13.25 2.72 -2.76
C ILE A 1218 -13.22 1.61 -1.69
N ASN A 1219 -14.23 1.57 -0.83
CA ASN A 1219 -14.27 0.70 0.35
C ASN A 1219 -14.93 -0.66 0.11
N GLY A 1220 -15.69 -0.80 -0.98
CA GLY A 1220 -16.60 -1.93 -1.17
C GLY A 1220 -17.88 -1.79 -0.34
N SER A 1221 -18.90 -2.56 -0.68
CA SER A 1221 -20.16 -2.65 0.07
C SER A 1221 -20.81 -4.02 -0.16
N ASP A 1222 -21.52 -4.50 0.85
CA ASP A 1222 -22.37 -5.70 0.76
C ASP A 1222 -23.73 -5.42 0.11
N GLU A 1223 -23.95 -4.18 -0.36
CA GLU A 1223 -25.14 -3.77 -1.11
C GLU A 1223 -25.08 -4.21 -2.58
N GLU A 1224 -26.24 -4.23 -3.24
CA GLU A 1224 -26.26 -4.29 -4.71
C GLU A 1224 -25.47 -3.12 -5.29
N ASP A 1225 -24.89 -3.30 -6.48
CA ASP A 1225 -24.19 -2.24 -7.18
C ASP A 1225 -25.09 -1.01 -7.28
N ILE A 1226 -24.55 0.17 -6.96
CA ILE A 1226 -25.31 1.41 -7.03
C ILE A 1226 -25.76 1.63 -8.48
N LYS A 1227 -27.08 1.61 -8.70
CA LYS A 1227 -27.68 1.76 -10.02
C LYS A 1227 -27.92 3.25 -10.29
N ILE A 1228 -27.34 3.71 -11.39
CA ILE A 1228 -27.66 5.02 -11.96
C ILE A 1228 -29.02 4.89 -12.66
N SER A 1229 -29.99 5.70 -12.25
CA SER A 1229 -31.34 5.77 -12.86
C SER A 1229 -31.31 6.54 -14.18
N GLU A 1230 -30.69 7.72 -14.16
CA GLU A 1230 -30.72 8.68 -15.26
C GLU A 1230 -29.42 9.48 -15.31
N ILE A 1231 -29.04 9.90 -16.51
CA ILE A 1231 -28.00 10.91 -16.74
C ILE A 1231 -28.75 12.13 -17.27
N SER A 1232 -28.91 13.13 -16.41
CA SER A 1232 -29.68 14.36 -16.65
C SER A 1232 -28.80 15.50 -17.16
N ASN A 1233 -29.42 16.56 -17.65
CA ASN A 1233 -28.74 17.80 -18.02
C ASN A 1233 -28.54 18.78 -16.84
N ASP A 1234 -29.08 18.50 -15.66
CA ASP A 1234 -29.08 19.43 -14.51
C ASP A 1234 -27.68 19.92 -14.12
N GLY A 1235 -26.64 19.11 -14.33
CA GLY A 1235 -25.26 19.47 -14.01
C GLY A 1235 -24.65 20.51 -14.97
N ASP A 1236 -25.17 20.63 -16.20
CA ASP A 1236 -24.78 21.69 -17.15
C ASP A 1236 -25.57 22.99 -16.92
N GLU A 1237 -26.60 22.98 -16.07
CA GLU A 1237 -27.43 24.16 -15.78
C GLU A 1237 -26.87 25.06 -14.66
N ASN A 1238 -25.74 24.68 -14.07
CA ASN A 1238 -25.00 25.54 -13.15
C ASN A 1238 -24.15 26.60 -13.88
N GLU A 1239 -24.27 26.71 -15.21
CA GLU A 1239 -23.64 27.75 -16.04
C GLU A 1239 -24.33 29.12 -15.96
#